data_AF-A0A7Y4UA63-F1
#
_entry.id   AF-A0A7Y4UA63-F1
#
_cell.length_a   1.000
_cell.length_b   1.000
_cell.length_c   1.000
_cell.angle_alpha   90.00
_cell.angle_beta   90.00
_cell.angle_gamma   90.00
#
_symmetry.space_group_name_H-M   'P 1'
#
loop_
_entity.id
_entity.type
_entity.pdbx_description
1 polymer ?
#
loop_
_entity_poly.entity_id
_entity_poly.type
_entity_poly.pdbx_seq_one_letter_code
_entity_poly.pdbx_strand_id
1 'polypeptide(L)'
;MIDLTVALPVQPTVERVQQVTNSQATFSHVVRYAAHHTVHYERVYPVIEVSPPDDALQDPVAAATPKVADANAQSADAQAGDKQTFWERVFRIPPVRKRLEKVLADEWKFTDIRPRHIDWLISEEGEEARYFFLSGSNARQYHRLMKEFGIGFETRSNKVVDESFDTLNEYGPELMEKYYVLMEHRELIKKYFAGVFREGRISTQSLIRIGNSVWFGPFTAPKFKQYAAMLNSKFQVPNHVIGPMLASVGDSFWLRQVMWRKTAPQEFAEVLKKIAPSTEGSGNAFAPALQLLVIGEEHKLPFSRLMAFLDELKLQPKDFAAFSAIEYNLGAYRLAEEIKCPTFAQYLRQLLDEYGQDINQESARLFLTSFREFKDNGEALENMLSPKYNETKAFIKTVGTINTNVWNMQRITTLTQTLTPKKRERVTYLARELATELSVADVMFLADIDDNEEETKLLLDRPRLIAGVKDIPIDRIVERSHNDLIKELEREIDQANRNGLYRTVRRLRGMLDKEKSAYTERVDPSKMTNIQLSRLLIFHRSIAMPGFLDTVGWNVSSDLQNTRAEGGGYLGYDKDMAMVTMVPSEPGDNRQYRPHNLNRAGASLALFHNHAFTDTFAQKYFGFLGKIFPFIGPKKDKDPYAGPSGWLGATKGDITAAAESELPSFIITKIGHPQNADGTKDGKNLLVNFDWVVVDKQNGEALRSDRGVFKVPFFGEAELGKLKWPSKKEMKRRDRERREKCPAILKAEAR
;
A
#
# COMPACT_ATOMS: atom_id res chain seq x y z
N MET A 1 37.64 -56.87 -10.00
CA MET A 1 37.83 -57.39 -11.36
C MET A 1 37.08 -56.42 -12.27
N ILE A 2 37.67 -55.54 -13.07
CA ILE A 2 38.97 -55.47 -13.76
C ILE A 2 39.42 -53.99 -13.75
N ASP A 3 40.69 -53.76 -13.45
CA ASP A 3 41.43 -52.51 -13.69
C ASP A 3 41.75 -52.36 -15.19
N LEU A 4 41.89 -51.11 -15.67
CA LEU A 4 43.04 -50.70 -16.51
C LEU A 4 43.04 -49.19 -16.82
N THR A 5 44.04 -48.54 -16.25
CA THR A 5 44.67 -47.26 -16.63
C THR A 5 45.40 -47.33 -17.99
N VAL A 6 45.59 -46.17 -18.66
CA VAL A 6 46.90 -45.57 -19.06
C VAL A 6 46.87 -44.77 -20.40
N ALA A 7 47.48 -43.57 -20.33
CA ALA A 7 48.26 -42.79 -21.32
C ALA A 7 47.64 -41.77 -22.31
N LEU A 8 48.15 -40.53 -22.15
CA LEU A 8 48.31 -39.42 -23.11
C LEU A 8 49.39 -39.76 -24.19
N PRO A 9 49.42 -39.10 -25.38
CA PRO A 9 50.29 -37.91 -25.53
C PRO A 9 49.88 -36.81 -26.56
N VAL A 10 50.24 -35.57 -26.24
CA VAL A 10 50.88 -34.47 -27.03
C VAL A 10 50.51 -34.18 -28.52
N GLN A 11 49.92 -32.99 -28.72
CA GLN A 11 50.01 -31.93 -29.78
C GLN A 11 50.70 -32.17 -31.16
N PRO A 12 50.19 -31.53 -32.25
CA PRO A 12 50.54 -30.13 -32.58
C PRO A 12 49.39 -29.21 -33.10
N THR A 13 49.65 -27.91 -32.95
CA THR A 13 48.95 -26.70 -33.42
C THR A 13 48.89 -26.53 -34.97
N VAL A 14 47.81 -25.92 -35.49
CA VAL A 14 47.76 -24.61 -36.22
C VAL A 14 46.43 -24.44 -37.00
N GLU A 15 45.72 -23.35 -36.65
CA GLU A 15 44.78 -22.45 -37.38
C GLU A 15 43.91 -22.89 -38.58
N ARG A 16 42.58 -22.68 -38.48
CA ARG A 16 41.88 -21.50 -39.06
C ARG A 16 40.35 -21.50 -38.79
N VAL A 17 39.92 -20.45 -38.07
CA VAL A 17 38.73 -19.59 -38.25
C VAL A 17 37.43 -20.23 -38.76
N GLN A 18 36.44 -20.36 -37.87
CA GLN A 18 35.04 -20.02 -38.19
C GLN A 18 34.33 -19.43 -36.95
N GLN A 19 33.64 -18.33 -37.20
CA GLN A 19 33.05 -17.40 -36.25
C GLN A 19 31.93 -18.02 -35.42
N VAL A 20 31.97 -17.82 -34.10
CA VAL A 20 30.83 -17.88 -33.20
C VAL A 20 30.66 -16.48 -32.61
N THR A 21 29.56 -15.81 -32.95
CA THR A 21 29.21 -14.50 -32.42
C THR A 21 28.16 -14.60 -31.31
N ASN A 22 28.61 -14.17 -30.13
CA ASN A 22 27.91 -13.37 -29.11
C ASN A 22 26.69 -13.94 -28.36
N SER A 23 26.97 -14.45 -27.15
CA SER A 23 26.09 -14.29 -25.99
C SER A 23 26.93 -14.14 -24.71
N GLN A 24 27.20 -12.89 -24.31
CA GLN A 24 27.58 -12.43 -22.95
C GLN A 24 28.04 -10.97 -23.03
N ALA A 25 27.15 -10.03 -22.71
CA ALA A 25 27.50 -8.66 -22.32
C ALA A 25 26.23 -7.93 -21.88
N THR A 26 26.06 -7.71 -20.59
CA THR A 26 25.60 -6.43 -19.98
C THR A 26 25.38 -6.65 -18.48
N PHE A 27 26.38 -6.26 -17.68
CA PHE A 27 26.29 -5.64 -16.34
C PHE A 27 27.68 -5.72 -15.69
N SER A 28 28.62 -4.94 -16.22
CA SER A 28 29.94 -4.72 -15.65
C SER A 28 30.49 -3.34 -16.06
N HIS A 29 29.73 -2.29 -15.77
CA HIS A 29 30.23 -0.92 -15.91
C HIS A 29 29.57 0.00 -14.88
N VAL A 30 30.04 -0.04 -13.62
CA VAL A 30 29.97 1.14 -12.71
C VAL A 30 31.19 1.23 -11.77
N VAL A 31 31.94 0.17 -11.46
CA VAL A 31 33.12 0.30 -10.58
C VAL A 31 34.41 0.36 -11.40
N ARG A 32 34.83 1.58 -11.75
CA ARG A 32 36.25 1.96 -11.99
C ARG A 32 36.32 3.43 -12.40
N TYR A 33 36.52 4.32 -11.43
CA TYR A 33 37.30 5.54 -11.66
C TYR A 33 38.09 5.92 -10.41
N ALA A 34 39.42 5.87 -10.58
CA ALA A 34 40.47 6.65 -9.92
C ALA A 34 40.71 6.47 -8.40
N ALA A 35 41.42 5.39 -8.07
CA ALA A 35 42.56 5.51 -7.15
C ALA A 35 43.71 6.21 -7.91
N HIS A 36 44.12 7.40 -7.49
CA HIS A 36 45.48 7.95 -7.54
C HIS A 36 45.44 9.44 -7.13
N HIS A 37 45.66 9.71 -5.84
CA HIS A 37 46.46 10.84 -5.38
C HIS A 37 46.79 10.65 -3.91
N THR A 38 48.01 10.17 -3.65
CA THR A 38 48.69 10.27 -2.36
C THR A 38 49.06 11.73 -2.10
N VAL A 39 48.53 12.30 -1.02
CA VAL A 39 49.10 13.49 -0.37
C VAL A 39 49.10 13.26 1.14
N HIS A 40 50.32 13.23 1.70
CA HIS A 40 50.61 13.26 3.13
C HIS A 40 50.11 14.56 3.76
N TYR A 41 49.42 14.49 4.90
CA TYR A 41 49.56 15.52 5.95
C TYR A 41 49.50 14.88 7.34
N GLU A 42 50.50 15.24 8.14
CA GLU A 42 50.72 14.83 9.52
C GLU A 42 49.74 15.49 10.50
N ARG A 43 49.57 14.81 11.65
CA ARG A 43 48.79 15.20 12.83
C ARG A 43 49.21 16.56 13.40
N VAL A 44 48.26 17.30 13.98
CA VAL A 44 48.40 17.95 15.32
C VAL A 44 47.01 18.05 15.99
N TYR A 45 46.87 17.48 17.19
CA TYR A 45 45.78 17.79 18.13
C TYR A 45 46.17 19.00 18.99
N PRO A 46 45.20 19.78 19.48
CA PRO A 46 45.29 20.22 20.87
C PRO A 46 44.02 19.88 21.67
N VAL A 47 44.27 19.17 22.77
CA VAL A 47 43.45 19.12 24.00
C VAL A 47 43.84 20.34 24.85
N ILE A 48 42.96 20.74 25.80
CA ILE A 48 43.09 21.66 26.97
C ILE A 48 42.10 22.84 26.84
N GLU A 49 41.26 23.24 27.80
CA GLU A 49 40.89 22.81 29.16
C GLU A 49 39.53 23.46 29.51
N VAL A 50 38.80 22.87 30.46
CA VAL A 50 37.55 23.39 31.04
C VAL A 50 37.85 23.99 32.42
N SER A 51 37.24 25.13 32.78
CA SER A 51 36.77 25.42 34.15
C SER A 51 35.75 26.58 34.20
N PRO A 52 34.80 26.57 35.16
CA PRO A 52 33.64 27.47 35.26
C PRO A 52 33.87 28.60 36.29
N PRO A 53 32.85 29.45 36.54
CA PRO A 53 32.70 30.03 37.88
C PRO A 53 31.33 29.74 38.51
N ASP A 54 31.42 29.39 39.80
CA ASP A 54 30.40 29.27 40.84
C ASP A 54 30.06 30.63 41.50
N ASP A 55 29.13 30.53 42.46
CA ASP A 55 28.75 31.41 43.59
C ASP A 55 27.44 32.20 43.39
N ALA A 56 26.28 31.75 43.89
CA ALA A 56 25.82 31.47 45.26
C ALA A 56 25.53 32.73 46.10
N LEU A 57 24.29 32.83 46.62
CA LEU A 57 23.97 33.28 47.99
C LEU A 57 22.49 32.99 48.34
N GLN A 58 22.29 32.61 49.60
CA GLN A 58 21.14 31.93 50.23
C GLN A 58 20.13 32.88 50.93
N ASP A 59 18.84 32.47 51.00
CA ASP A 59 17.84 32.39 52.12
C ASP A 59 17.81 33.42 53.29
N PRO A 60 16.67 33.71 54.01
CA PRO A 60 15.76 32.70 54.58
C PRO A 60 14.27 33.05 54.88
N VAL A 61 13.59 32.02 55.42
CA VAL A 61 12.20 31.80 55.86
C VAL A 61 11.74 32.63 57.08
N ALA A 62 10.44 32.97 57.17
CA ALA A 62 9.71 33.07 58.44
C ALA A 62 8.19 32.84 58.30
N ALA A 63 7.60 32.20 59.32
CA ALA A 63 6.28 31.57 59.39
C ALA A 63 5.20 32.44 60.07
N ALA A 64 3.91 32.19 59.77
CA ALA A 64 2.79 32.04 60.74
C ALA A 64 1.39 31.92 60.05
N THR A 65 0.64 30.89 60.45
CA THR A 65 -0.76 30.48 60.15
C THR A 65 -1.80 31.16 61.08
N PRO A 66 -3.15 30.90 61.09
CA PRO A 66 -4.13 30.33 60.11
C PRO A 66 -5.59 30.94 60.12
N LYS A 67 -6.52 30.32 59.34
CA LYS A 67 -8.03 30.27 59.40
C LYS A 67 -8.80 31.50 58.86
N VAL A 68 -9.83 31.40 57.99
CA VAL A 68 -11.10 30.62 58.06
C VAL A 68 -11.73 30.48 56.64
N ALA A 69 -12.27 29.28 56.34
CA ALA A 69 -13.45 28.87 55.52
C ALA A 69 -13.76 29.56 54.17
N ASP A 70 -14.37 28.96 53.15
CA ASP A 70 -14.87 27.62 52.82
C ASP A 70 -15.23 27.65 51.32
N ALA A 71 -15.26 26.47 50.68
CA ALA A 71 -16.07 26.11 49.51
C ALA A 71 -16.06 27.02 48.27
N ASN A 72 -15.21 26.69 47.28
CA ASN A 72 -15.60 26.45 45.87
C ASN A 72 -14.35 26.27 45.00
N ALA A 73 -13.76 25.08 45.04
CA ALA A 73 -12.72 24.67 44.10
C ALA A 73 -13.01 23.24 43.60
N GLN A 74 -14.24 23.03 43.11
CA GLN A 74 -14.62 21.88 42.32
C GLN A 74 -15.61 22.35 41.23
N SER A 75 -15.12 23.10 40.24
CA SER A 75 -15.77 23.27 38.93
C SER A 75 -14.94 24.18 38.02
N ALA A 76 -13.69 23.83 37.72
CA ALA A 76 -12.88 24.59 36.75
C ALA A 76 -12.39 23.77 35.54
N ASP A 77 -12.68 22.47 35.48
CA ASP A 77 -12.31 21.60 34.33
C ASP A 77 -13.51 21.08 33.53
N ALA A 78 -14.68 21.73 33.62
CA ALA A 78 -15.91 21.29 32.94
C ALA A 78 -16.58 22.35 32.04
N GLN A 79 -15.87 23.39 31.60
CA GLN A 79 -16.44 24.47 30.78
C GLN A 79 -15.60 24.85 29.54
N ALA A 80 -15.27 23.87 28.71
CA ALA A 80 -15.14 24.09 27.26
C ALA A 80 -16.50 23.85 26.57
N GLY A 81 -17.59 24.39 27.16
CA GLY A 81 -18.96 24.08 26.79
C GLY A 81 -19.47 24.88 25.59
N ASP A 82 -19.83 24.17 24.52
CA ASP A 82 -20.94 24.42 23.58
C ASP A 82 -21.43 25.89 23.52
N LYS A 83 -20.61 26.81 22.98
CA LYS A 83 -20.97 28.23 22.86
C LYS A 83 -22.05 28.39 21.79
N GLN A 84 -23.30 28.58 22.22
CA GLN A 84 -24.41 28.90 21.33
C GLN A 84 -24.11 30.16 20.50
N THR A 85 -24.32 30.06 19.19
CA THR A 85 -24.20 31.19 18.27
C THR A 85 -25.24 32.27 18.58
N PHE A 86 -25.01 33.49 18.07
CA PHE A 86 -25.96 34.61 18.20
C PHE A 86 -27.37 34.20 17.75
N TRP A 87 -27.50 33.53 16.60
CA TRP A 87 -28.78 33.09 16.06
C TRP A 87 -29.45 32.00 16.89
N GLU A 88 -28.69 31.06 17.45
CA GLU A 88 -29.24 30.01 18.33
C GLU A 88 -29.83 30.58 19.62
N ARG A 89 -29.23 31.63 20.18
CA ARG A 89 -29.78 32.35 21.33
C ARG A 89 -31.05 33.13 20.97
N VAL A 90 -31.06 33.79 19.81
CA VAL A 90 -32.22 34.54 19.30
C VAL A 90 -33.41 33.61 19.04
N PHE A 91 -33.18 32.41 18.49
CA PHE A 91 -34.23 31.45 18.17
C PHE A 91 -34.50 30.40 19.26
N ARG A 92 -33.88 30.53 20.44
CA ARG A 92 -33.99 29.56 21.56
C ARG A 92 -33.68 28.11 21.13
N ILE A 93 -32.72 27.94 20.23
CA ILE A 93 -32.30 26.62 19.74
C ILE A 93 -31.55 25.91 20.89
N PRO A 94 -31.91 24.67 21.26
CA PRO A 94 -31.20 23.92 22.29
C PRO A 94 -29.72 23.72 21.90
N PRO A 95 -28.78 23.65 22.88
CA PRO A 95 -27.36 23.37 22.61
C PRO A 95 -27.17 22.15 21.72
N VAL A 96 -26.14 22.19 20.86
CA VAL A 96 -25.87 21.14 19.86
C VAL A 96 -25.72 19.78 20.53
N ARG A 97 -25.07 19.71 21.69
CA ARG A 97 -24.98 18.48 22.49
C ARG A 97 -26.34 17.87 22.80
N LYS A 98 -27.25 18.66 23.38
CA LYS A 98 -28.60 18.19 23.76
C LYS A 98 -29.42 17.77 22.53
N ARG A 99 -29.22 18.44 21.39
CA ARG A 99 -29.86 18.08 20.12
C ARG A 99 -29.34 16.75 19.61
N LEU A 100 -28.02 16.53 19.64
CA LEU A 100 -27.39 15.27 19.22
C LEU A 100 -27.80 14.11 20.10
N GLU A 101 -27.74 14.26 21.43
CA GLU A 101 -28.20 13.24 22.38
C GLU A 101 -29.64 12.84 22.10
N LYS A 102 -30.52 13.83 21.92
CA LYS A 102 -31.93 13.60 21.59
C LYS A 102 -32.10 12.91 20.24
N VAL A 103 -31.47 13.41 19.18
CA VAL A 103 -31.66 12.88 17.82
C VAL A 103 -31.11 11.47 17.69
N LEU A 104 -29.94 11.18 18.27
CA LEU A 104 -29.35 9.86 18.20
C LEU A 104 -30.13 8.81 19.01
N ALA A 105 -30.72 9.20 20.15
CA ALA A 105 -31.55 8.33 20.97
C ALA A 105 -33.00 8.18 20.43
N ASP A 106 -33.65 9.28 20.07
CA ASP A 106 -35.08 9.29 19.72
C ASP A 106 -35.31 9.01 18.22
N GLU A 107 -34.51 9.63 17.34
CA GLU A 107 -34.66 9.46 15.90
C GLU A 107 -33.90 8.25 15.40
N TRP A 108 -32.58 8.15 15.65
CA TRP A 108 -31.76 7.03 15.17
C TRP A 108 -31.89 5.76 16.03
N LYS A 109 -32.31 5.91 17.30
CA LYS A 109 -32.54 4.80 18.24
C LYS A 109 -31.30 3.96 18.53
N PHE A 110 -30.13 4.57 18.58
CA PHE A 110 -28.93 3.87 19.01
C PHE A 110 -28.97 3.60 20.51
N THR A 111 -28.65 2.37 20.92
CA THR A 111 -28.56 1.97 22.33
C THR A 111 -27.17 2.21 22.93
N ASP A 112 -26.13 2.29 22.09
CA ASP A 112 -24.72 2.18 22.51
C ASP A 112 -23.92 3.48 22.28
N ILE A 113 -24.56 4.65 22.41
CA ILE A 113 -23.89 5.94 22.23
C ILE A 113 -23.01 6.23 23.46
N ARG A 114 -21.70 6.34 23.24
CA ARG A 114 -20.74 6.69 24.29
C ARG A 114 -20.53 8.21 24.33
N PRO A 115 -20.18 8.80 25.49
CA PRO A 115 -19.86 10.24 25.59
C PRO A 115 -18.84 10.71 24.55
N ARG A 116 -17.80 9.90 24.30
CA ARG A 116 -16.79 10.16 23.26
C ARG A 116 -17.36 10.36 21.84
N HIS A 117 -18.49 9.71 21.51
CA HIS A 117 -19.13 9.85 20.19
C HIS A 117 -19.84 11.20 20.08
N ILE A 118 -20.49 11.64 21.16
CA ILE A 118 -21.12 12.97 21.24
C ILE A 118 -20.06 14.07 21.19
N ASP A 119 -18.98 13.90 21.94
CA ASP A 119 -17.87 14.85 21.97
C ASP A 119 -17.20 14.96 20.60
N TRP A 120 -17.01 13.83 19.91
CA TRP A 120 -16.53 13.80 18.53
C TRP A 120 -17.50 14.50 17.57
N LEU A 121 -18.81 14.24 17.64
CA LEU A 121 -19.80 14.90 16.79
C LEU A 121 -19.91 16.41 17.02
N ILE A 122 -19.60 16.92 18.22
CA ILE A 122 -19.59 18.36 18.50
C ILE A 122 -18.29 19.01 18.01
N SER A 123 -17.21 18.24 17.91
CA SER A 123 -15.95 18.72 17.32
C SER A 123 -16.10 19.08 15.85
N GLU A 124 -15.09 19.75 15.29
CA GLU A 124 -15.03 20.06 13.86
C GLU A 124 -14.84 18.77 13.03
N GLU A 125 -14.11 17.77 13.55
CA GLU A 125 -13.91 16.47 12.89
C GLU A 125 -15.22 15.72 12.63
N GLY A 126 -16.19 15.89 13.53
CA GLY A 126 -17.51 15.28 13.42
C GLY A 126 -18.53 16.15 12.69
N GLU A 127 -18.15 17.27 12.08
CA GLU A 127 -19.13 18.22 11.49
C GLU A 127 -19.98 17.59 10.37
N GLU A 128 -19.37 16.91 9.41
CA GLU A 128 -20.11 16.24 8.32
C GLU A 128 -21.04 15.15 8.86
N ALA A 129 -20.55 14.34 9.79
CA ALA A 129 -21.34 13.33 10.48
C ALA A 129 -22.47 13.95 11.32
N ARG A 130 -22.21 15.08 11.98
CA ARG A 130 -23.21 15.85 12.73
C ARG A 130 -24.30 16.34 11.81
N TYR A 131 -23.99 16.89 10.63
CA TYR A 131 -25.01 17.25 9.64
C TYR A 131 -25.81 16.03 9.18
N PHE A 132 -25.13 14.91 8.94
CA PHE A 132 -25.78 13.67 8.56
C PHE A 132 -26.78 13.19 9.62
N PHE A 133 -26.39 13.13 10.90
CA PHE A 133 -27.23 12.66 11.99
C PHE A 133 -28.32 13.65 12.38
N LEU A 134 -28.05 14.96 12.35
CA LEU A 134 -29.05 16.00 12.62
C LEU A 134 -30.07 16.17 11.49
N SER A 135 -29.81 15.59 10.31
CA SER A 135 -30.75 15.58 9.21
C SER A 135 -31.86 14.56 9.45
N GLY A 136 -33.01 15.02 9.94
CA GLY A 136 -34.18 14.17 10.14
C GLY A 136 -34.75 13.56 8.83
N SER A 137 -34.34 14.02 7.64
CA SER A 137 -34.64 13.31 6.39
C SER A 137 -33.80 12.03 6.25
N ASN A 138 -32.53 12.06 6.65
CA ASN A 138 -31.63 10.91 6.58
C ASN A 138 -32.10 9.82 7.53
N ALA A 139 -32.43 10.16 8.79
CA ALA A 139 -33.00 9.22 9.75
C ALA A 139 -34.28 8.54 9.21
N ARG A 140 -35.19 9.33 8.61
CA ARG A 140 -36.43 8.80 8.01
C ARG A 140 -36.16 7.89 6.81
N GLN A 141 -35.21 8.25 5.94
CA GLN A 141 -34.82 7.42 4.80
C GLN A 141 -34.18 6.11 5.26
N TYR A 142 -33.28 6.18 6.23
CA TYR A 142 -32.66 5.02 6.85
C TYR A 142 -33.70 4.06 7.45
N HIS A 143 -34.65 4.55 8.26
CA HIS A 143 -35.71 3.71 8.84
C HIS A 143 -36.60 3.05 7.79
N ARG A 144 -36.82 3.72 6.65
CA ARG A 144 -37.53 3.10 5.52
C ARG A 144 -36.70 1.98 4.90
N LEU A 145 -35.42 2.19 4.68
CA LEU A 145 -34.53 1.15 4.17
C LEU A 145 -34.42 -0.04 5.16
N MET A 146 -34.33 0.22 6.46
CA MET A 146 -34.33 -0.81 7.51
C MET A 146 -35.64 -1.61 7.49
N LYS A 147 -36.80 -0.92 7.41
CA LYS A 147 -38.11 -1.59 7.29
C LYS A 147 -38.21 -2.42 6.01
N GLU A 148 -37.65 -1.93 4.91
CA GLU A 148 -37.76 -2.57 3.61
C GLU A 148 -36.84 -3.79 3.47
N PHE A 149 -35.58 -3.67 3.91
CA PHE A 149 -34.51 -4.65 3.63
C PHE A 149 -33.92 -5.33 4.87
N GLY A 150 -34.26 -4.91 6.09
CA GLY A 150 -33.70 -5.48 7.33
C GLY A 150 -32.21 -5.20 7.48
N ILE A 151 -31.78 -3.97 7.23
CA ILE A 151 -30.37 -3.58 7.17
C ILE A 151 -29.63 -3.84 8.50
N GLY A 152 -28.36 -4.20 8.41
CA GLY A 152 -27.51 -4.42 9.56
C GLY A 152 -26.02 -4.45 9.24
N PHE A 153 -25.21 -4.65 10.28
CA PHE A 153 -23.77 -4.86 10.17
C PHE A 153 -23.45 -6.35 10.03
N GLU A 154 -22.56 -6.71 9.12
CA GLU A 154 -22.11 -8.10 8.95
C GLU A 154 -20.89 -8.40 9.83
N THR A 155 -21.07 -9.35 10.75
CA THR A 155 -19.99 -9.84 11.60
C THR A 155 -19.04 -10.75 10.82
N ARG A 156 -17.84 -10.99 11.37
CA ARG A 156 -16.88 -11.99 10.83
C ARG A 156 -17.46 -13.41 10.74
N SER A 157 -18.52 -13.70 11.49
CA SER A 157 -19.27 -14.96 11.43
C SER A 157 -20.36 -14.99 10.34
N ASN A 158 -20.40 -14.00 9.43
CA ASN A 158 -21.42 -13.80 8.39
C ASN A 158 -22.86 -13.66 8.93
N LYS A 159 -23.00 -13.26 10.21
CA LYS A 159 -24.29 -12.89 10.79
C LYS A 159 -24.51 -11.40 10.62
N VAL A 160 -25.72 -11.01 10.21
CA VAL A 160 -26.12 -9.61 10.08
C VAL A 160 -26.85 -9.19 11.36
N VAL A 161 -26.23 -8.30 12.12
CA VAL A 161 -26.73 -7.76 13.41
C VAL A 161 -27.18 -6.32 13.26
N ASP A 162 -27.77 -5.73 14.29
CA ASP A 162 -28.20 -4.33 14.26
C ASP A 162 -27.03 -3.37 14.05
N GLU A 163 -27.30 -2.27 13.37
CA GLU A 163 -26.29 -1.25 13.07
C GLU A 163 -25.81 -0.55 14.33
N SER A 164 -24.52 -0.24 14.35
CA SER A 164 -23.90 0.58 15.40
C SER A 164 -23.76 2.03 14.95
N PHE A 165 -23.53 2.93 15.91
CA PHE A 165 -23.18 4.31 15.60
C PHE A 165 -21.96 4.39 14.67
N ASP A 166 -20.91 3.63 14.96
CA ASP A 166 -19.65 3.66 14.21
C ASP A 166 -19.86 3.21 12.76
N THR A 167 -20.68 2.18 12.55
CA THR A 167 -20.98 1.66 11.21
C THR A 167 -21.81 2.64 10.39
N LEU A 168 -22.85 3.26 10.97
CA LEU A 168 -23.63 4.27 10.25
C LEU A 168 -22.90 5.59 10.06
N ASN A 169 -21.96 5.92 10.95
CA ASN A 169 -21.06 7.04 10.74
C ASN A 169 -20.19 6.82 9.50
N GLU A 170 -19.67 5.61 9.32
CA GLU A 170 -18.80 5.24 8.19
C GLU A 170 -19.58 5.10 6.87
N TYR A 171 -20.69 4.36 6.85
CA TYR A 171 -21.38 3.95 5.62
C TYR A 171 -22.71 4.68 5.37
N GLY A 172 -23.26 5.36 6.37
CA GLY A 172 -24.57 6.02 6.31
C GLY A 172 -24.69 7.06 5.19
N PRO A 173 -23.72 7.98 5.01
CA PRO A 173 -23.76 8.97 3.94
C PRO A 173 -23.87 8.31 2.55
N GLU A 174 -23.01 7.33 2.24
CA GLU A 174 -23.06 6.62 0.97
C GLU A 174 -24.38 5.85 0.79
N LEU A 175 -24.89 5.20 1.85
CA LEU A 175 -26.18 4.52 1.79
C LEU A 175 -27.33 5.48 1.43
N MET A 176 -27.33 6.69 2.01
CA MET A 176 -28.37 7.69 1.72
C MET A 176 -28.27 8.23 0.29
N GLU A 177 -27.07 8.36 -0.27
CA GLU A 177 -26.92 8.69 -1.70
C GLU A 177 -27.58 7.66 -2.61
N LYS A 178 -27.60 6.37 -2.20
CA LYS A 178 -28.25 5.30 -2.97
C LYS A 178 -29.73 5.12 -2.66
N TYR A 179 -30.31 5.84 -1.69
CA TYR A 179 -31.67 5.64 -1.21
C TYR A 179 -32.71 5.54 -2.33
N TYR A 180 -32.71 6.51 -3.26
CA TYR A 180 -33.72 6.56 -4.32
C TYR A 180 -33.63 5.37 -5.27
N VAL A 181 -32.42 5.02 -5.71
CA VAL A 181 -32.16 3.88 -6.60
C VAL A 181 -32.57 2.56 -5.93
N LEU A 182 -32.22 2.39 -4.65
CA LEU A 182 -32.58 1.19 -3.88
C LEU A 182 -34.10 1.05 -3.72
N MET A 183 -34.80 2.13 -3.38
CA MET A 183 -36.25 2.10 -3.17
C MET A 183 -37.04 1.97 -4.48
N GLU A 184 -36.56 2.57 -5.58
CA GLU A 184 -37.13 2.42 -6.91
C GLU A 184 -37.07 0.96 -7.38
N HIS A 185 -35.97 0.27 -7.08
CA HIS A 185 -35.71 -1.10 -7.54
C HIS A 185 -35.90 -2.17 -6.46
N ARG A 186 -36.55 -1.85 -5.34
CA ARG A 186 -36.71 -2.75 -4.19
C ARG A 186 -37.23 -4.15 -4.54
N GLU A 187 -38.20 -4.24 -5.45
CA GLU A 187 -38.79 -5.54 -5.85
C GLU A 187 -37.81 -6.39 -6.65
N LEU A 188 -36.99 -5.75 -7.50
CA LEU A 188 -35.93 -6.44 -8.23
C LEU A 188 -34.82 -6.91 -7.29
N ILE A 189 -34.44 -6.06 -6.33
CA ILE A 189 -33.44 -6.39 -5.32
C ILE A 189 -33.91 -7.59 -4.49
N LYS A 190 -35.11 -7.51 -3.91
CA LYS A 190 -35.70 -8.60 -3.11
C LYS A 190 -35.86 -9.90 -3.91
N LYS A 191 -36.19 -9.81 -5.20
CA LYS A 191 -36.37 -11.01 -6.04
C LYS A 191 -35.04 -11.63 -6.47
N TYR A 192 -34.11 -10.82 -6.98
CA TYR A 192 -32.93 -11.31 -7.68
C TYR A 192 -31.65 -11.28 -6.85
N PHE A 193 -31.62 -10.55 -5.73
CA PHE A 193 -30.51 -10.54 -4.78
C PHE A 193 -30.85 -11.25 -3.46
N ALA A 194 -31.95 -12.02 -3.42
CA ALA A 194 -32.39 -12.73 -2.22
C ALA A 194 -31.29 -13.61 -1.58
N GLY A 195 -30.36 -14.15 -2.35
CA GLY A 195 -29.26 -14.99 -1.84
C GLY A 195 -28.21 -14.23 -1.01
N VAL A 196 -28.19 -12.89 -1.10
CA VAL A 196 -27.34 -12.00 -0.29
C VAL A 196 -27.95 -11.78 1.10
N PHE A 197 -29.25 -12.02 1.26
CA PHE A 197 -29.91 -11.85 2.55
C PHE A 197 -29.56 -13.02 3.48
N ARG A 198 -29.30 -12.70 4.75
CA ARG A 198 -29.07 -13.64 5.85
C ARG A 198 -30.19 -13.45 6.86
N GLU A 199 -31.03 -14.47 7.03
CA GLU A 199 -32.17 -14.42 7.98
C GLU A 199 -33.11 -13.23 7.73
N GLY A 200 -33.33 -12.89 6.44
CA GLY A 200 -34.18 -11.76 6.04
C GLY A 200 -33.52 -10.38 6.16
N ARG A 201 -32.23 -10.32 6.51
CA ARG A 201 -31.44 -9.11 6.67
C ARG A 201 -30.35 -8.99 5.62
N ILE A 202 -29.89 -7.77 5.35
CA ILE A 202 -28.77 -7.51 4.44
C ILE A 202 -27.76 -6.58 5.09
N SER A 203 -26.48 -6.78 4.80
CA SER A 203 -25.45 -5.88 5.29
C SER A 203 -25.47 -4.53 4.58
N THR A 204 -25.23 -3.43 5.31
CA THR A 204 -25.20 -2.07 4.74
C THR A 204 -24.25 -2.00 3.53
N GLN A 205 -23.06 -2.57 3.65
CA GLN A 205 -22.06 -2.60 2.58
C GLN A 205 -22.56 -3.38 1.35
N SER A 206 -23.25 -4.51 1.56
CA SER A 206 -23.83 -5.28 0.45
C SER A 206 -24.93 -4.50 -0.25
N LEU A 207 -25.79 -3.80 0.49
CA LEU A 207 -26.85 -3.00 -0.11
C LEU A 207 -26.30 -1.78 -0.86
N ILE A 208 -25.25 -1.13 -0.34
CA ILE A 208 -24.50 -0.09 -1.05
C ILE A 208 -23.92 -0.63 -2.36
N ARG A 209 -23.27 -1.81 -2.34
CA ARG A 209 -22.73 -2.46 -3.56
C ARG A 209 -23.83 -2.74 -4.59
N ILE A 210 -25.01 -3.17 -4.14
CA ILE A 210 -26.19 -3.33 -5.00
C ILE A 210 -26.59 -1.97 -5.59
N GLY A 211 -26.69 -0.92 -4.78
CA GLY A 211 -27.02 0.44 -5.22
C GLY A 211 -25.99 1.05 -6.19
N ASN A 212 -24.72 0.67 -6.06
CA ASN A 212 -23.63 1.05 -6.96
C ASN A 212 -23.60 0.22 -8.26
N SER A 213 -24.47 -0.77 -8.41
CA SER A 213 -24.50 -1.61 -9.60
C SER A 213 -24.93 -0.80 -10.83
N VAL A 214 -24.18 -0.96 -11.93
CA VAL A 214 -24.49 -0.37 -13.23
C VAL A 214 -25.86 -0.79 -13.78
N TRP A 215 -26.46 -1.85 -13.23
CA TRP A 215 -27.76 -2.38 -13.67
C TRP A 215 -28.97 -1.56 -13.23
N PHE A 216 -28.84 -0.71 -12.23
CA PHE A 216 -29.94 0.11 -11.72
C PHE A 216 -29.95 1.53 -12.27
N GLY A 217 -29.27 1.73 -13.40
CA GLY A 217 -29.42 2.93 -14.20
C GLY A 217 -30.72 2.91 -15.02
N PRO A 218 -31.23 4.09 -15.42
CA PRO A 218 -32.51 4.19 -16.13
C PRO A 218 -32.55 3.40 -17.46
N PHE A 219 -31.41 3.24 -18.12
CA PHE A 219 -31.30 2.51 -19.40
C PHE A 219 -30.90 1.04 -19.25
N THR A 220 -30.39 0.64 -18.08
CA THR A 220 -29.85 -0.70 -17.83
C THR A 220 -30.82 -1.58 -17.05
N ALA A 221 -31.69 -1.01 -16.22
CA ALA A 221 -32.70 -1.76 -15.46
C ALA A 221 -33.65 -2.61 -16.35
N PRO A 222 -34.11 -2.13 -17.53
CA PRO A 222 -34.86 -2.97 -18.46
C PRO A 222 -34.04 -4.15 -19.00
N LYS A 223 -32.75 -3.93 -19.30
CA LYS A 223 -31.85 -5.00 -19.75
C LYS A 223 -31.59 -6.02 -18.65
N PHE A 224 -31.43 -5.57 -17.40
CA PHE A 224 -31.31 -6.45 -16.24
C PHE A 224 -32.51 -7.42 -16.17
N LYS A 225 -33.74 -6.91 -16.30
CA LYS A 225 -34.96 -7.75 -16.31
C LYS A 225 -34.93 -8.76 -17.46
N GLN A 226 -34.49 -8.34 -18.65
CA GLN A 226 -34.38 -9.22 -19.81
C GLN A 226 -33.35 -10.34 -19.58
N TYR A 227 -32.16 -10.00 -19.11
CA TYR A 227 -31.11 -10.99 -18.83
C TYR A 227 -31.48 -11.90 -17.66
N ALA A 228 -32.12 -11.37 -16.62
CA ALA A 228 -32.65 -12.17 -15.53
C ALA A 228 -33.68 -13.20 -16.01
N ALA A 229 -34.61 -12.79 -16.90
CA ALA A 229 -35.58 -13.70 -17.49
C ALA A 229 -34.90 -14.79 -18.34
N MET A 230 -33.87 -14.44 -19.11
CA MET A 230 -33.10 -15.41 -19.90
C MET A 230 -32.29 -16.37 -19.01
N LEU A 231 -31.63 -15.87 -17.97
CA LEU A 231 -30.88 -16.71 -17.01
C LEU A 231 -31.83 -17.69 -16.30
N ASN A 232 -33.00 -17.21 -15.88
CA ASN A 232 -33.98 -18.09 -15.24
C ASN A 232 -34.58 -19.13 -16.22
N SER A 233 -35.01 -18.71 -17.41
CA SER A 233 -35.75 -19.59 -18.33
C SER A 233 -34.86 -20.51 -19.17
N LYS A 234 -33.71 -20.02 -19.65
CA LYS A 234 -32.81 -20.78 -20.54
C LYS A 234 -31.69 -21.47 -19.78
N PHE A 235 -31.06 -20.76 -18.84
CA PHE A 235 -29.94 -21.28 -18.06
C PHE A 235 -30.40 -21.95 -16.76
N GLN A 236 -31.70 -21.96 -16.47
CA GLN A 236 -32.32 -22.57 -15.28
C GLN A 236 -31.74 -22.03 -13.95
N VAL A 237 -31.30 -20.77 -13.95
CA VAL A 237 -30.70 -20.13 -12.78
C VAL A 237 -31.77 -19.76 -11.76
N PRO A 238 -31.60 -20.11 -10.47
CA PRO A 238 -32.50 -19.68 -9.40
C PRO A 238 -32.52 -18.15 -9.26
N ASN A 239 -33.70 -17.55 -9.08
CA ASN A 239 -33.82 -16.08 -9.00
C ASN A 239 -32.88 -15.46 -7.97
N HIS A 240 -32.72 -16.07 -6.80
CA HIS A 240 -31.98 -15.53 -5.67
C HIS A 240 -30.47 -15.33 -5.91
N VAL A 241 -29.89 -15.93 -6.97
CA VAL A 241 -28.46 -15.75 -7.34
C VAL A 241 -28.25 -14.92 -8.61
N ILE A 242 -29.31 -14.61 -9.37
CA ILE A 242 -29.22 -13.89 -10.66
C ILE A 242 -28.63 -12.49 -10.50
N GLY A 243 -29.07 -11.76 -9.46
CA GLY A 243 -28.60 -10.41 -9.18
C GLY A 243 -27.09 -10.36 -8.96
N PRO A 244 -26.55 -11.12 -8.00
CA PRO A 244 -25.11 -11.24 -7.78
C PRO A 244 -24.34 -11.65 -9.05
N MET A 245 -24.85 -12.63 -9.82
CA MET A 245 -24.23 -13.04 -11.08
C MET A 245 -24.12 -11.87 -12.07
N LEU A 246 -25.23 -11.18 -12.34
CA LEU A 246 -25.23 -10.07 -13.29
C LEU A 246 -24.38 -8.90 -12.78
N ALA A 247 -24.44 -8.61 -11.48
CA ALA A 247 -23.60 -7.57 -10.87
C ALA A 247 -22.09 -7.87 -11.04
N SER A 248 -21.70 -9.15 -11.02
CA SER A 248 -20.30 -9.58 -11.14
C SER A 248 -19.69 -9.38 -12.54
N VAL A 249 -20.52 -9.32 -13.60
CA VAL A 249 -20.09 -9.16 -15.00
C VAL A 249 -20.44 -7.79 -15.60
N GLY A 250 -21.44 -7.09 -15.04
CA GLY A 250 -21.94 -5.81 -15.55
C GLY A 250 -22.61 -5.91 -16.93
N ASP A 251 -23.11 -4.77 -17.44
CA ASP A 251 -23.70 -4.67 -18.80
C ASP A 251 -22.60 -4.63 -19.87
N SER A 252 -22.00 -5.79 -20.15
CA SER A 252 -20.93 -5.93 -21.14
C SER A 252 -21.42 -6.45 -22.47
N PHE A 253 -20.74 -6.05 -23.55
CA PHE A 253 -20.99 -6.60 -24.90
C PHE A 253 -20.83 -8.12 -24.94
N TRP A 254 -19.88 -8.66 -24.19
CA TRP A 254 -19.57 -10.09 -24.13
C TRP A 254 -20.65 -10.89 -23.39
N LEU A 255 -21.21 -10.35 -22.30
CA LEU A 255 -22.38 -10.94 -21.66
C LEU A 255 -23.52 -11.10 -22.67
N ARG A 256 -23.80 -10.08 -23.48
CA ARG A 256 -24.83 -10.18 -24.52
C ARG A 256 -24.53 -11.34 -25.49
N GLN A 257 -23.29 -11.51 -25.93
CA GLN A 257 -22.92 -12.63 -26.81
C GLN A 257 -23.16 -13.98 -26.14
N VAL A 258 -22.75 -14.15 -24.88
CA VAL A 258 -22.99 -15.37 -24.10
C VAL A 258 -24.48 -15.64 -23.95
N MET A 259 -25.28 -14.64 -23.58
CA MET A 259 -26.73 -14.81 -23.35
C MET A 259 -27.50 -15.26 -24.60
N TRP A 260 -27.06 -14.85 -25.79
CA TRP A 260 -27.73 -15.18 -27.06
C TRP A 260 -27.14 -16.39 -27.79
N ARG A 261 -26.00 -16.91 -27.35
CA ARG A 261 -25.38 -18.11 -27.95
C ARG A 261 -26.18 -19.37 -27.61
N LYS A 262 -26.43 -20.22 -28.62
CA LYS A 262 -27.24 -21.45 -28.46
C LYS A 262 -26.63 -22.48 -27.51
N THR A 263 -25.30 -22.60 -27.46
CA THR A 263 -24.57 -23.58 -26.64
C THR A 263 -24.29 -23.10 -25.21
N ALA A 264 -24.46 -21.80 -24.94
CA ALA A 264 -24.10 -21.21 -23.65
C ALA A 264 -24.85 -21.81 -22.45
N PRO A 265 -26.15 -22.18 -22.55
CA PRO A 265 -26.83 -22.85 -21.44
C PRO A 265 -26.21 -24.20 -21.06
N GLN A 266 -25.82 -25.01 -22.05
CA GLN A 266 -25.17 -26.30 -21.80
C GLN A 266 -23.76 -26.10 -21.23
N GLU A 267 -22.98 -25.21 -21.82
CA GLU A 267 -21.63 -24.85 -21.34
C GLU A 267 -21.67 -24.34 -19.88
N PHE A 268 -22.66 -23.51 -19.55
CA PHE A 268 -22.86 -23.01 -18.19
C PHE A 268 -23.19 -24.13 -17.19
N ALA A 269 -24.09 -25.04 -17.57
CA ALA A 269 -24.44 -26.19 -16.74
C ALA A 269 -23.24 -27.12 -16.52
N GLU A 270 -22.40 -27.32 -17.54
CA GLU A 270 -21.16 -28.11 -17.43
C GLU A 270 -20.14 -27.47 -16.50
N VAL A 271 -19.93 -26.15 -16.60
CA VAL A 271 -19.07 -25.39 -15.69
C VAL A 271 -19.58 -25.50 -14.25
N LEU A 272 -20.87 -25.25 -14.01
CA LEU A 272 -21.49 -25.36 -12.70
C LEU A 272 -21.31 -26.75 -12.09
N LYS A 273 -21.58 -27.80 -12.88
CA LYS A 273 -21.41 -29.19 -12.44
C LYS A 273 -19.96 -29.48 -12.06
N LYS A 274 -18.99 -28.82 -12.71
CA LYS A 274 -17.57 -28.98 -12.42
C LYS A 274 -17.17 -28.31 -11.10
N ILE A 275 -17.56 -27.07 -10.89
CA ILE A 275 -17.11 -26.26 -9.74
C ILE A 275 -17.94 -26.51 -8.48
N ALA A 276 -19.22 -26.88 -8.62
CA ALA A 276 -20.12 -27.18 -7.51
C ALA A 276 -20.83 -28.53 -7.76
N PRO A 277 -20.10 -29.66 -7.64
CA PRO A 277 -20.70 -30.99 -7.82
C PRO A 277 -21.67 -31.37 -6.69
N SER A 278 -21.66 -30.65 -5.56
CA SER A 278 -22.56 -30.82 -4.44
C SER A 278 -23.51 -29.61 -4.32
N THR A 279 -24.62 -29.79 -3.60
CA THR A 279 -25.61 -28.73 -3.39
C THR A 279 -25.17 -27.67 -2.37
N GLU A 280 -24.20 -27.98 -1.51
CA GLU A 280 -23.75 -27.12 -0.42
C GLU A 280 -22.87 -25.97 -0.94
N GLY A 281 -23.25 -24.72 -0.63
CA GLY A 281 -22.54 -23.52 -1.10
C GLY A 281 -22.65 -23.25 -2.61
N SER A 282 -23.43 -24.04 -3.36
CA SER A 282 -23.58 -23.97 -4.82
C SER A 282 -24.05 -22.61 -5.33
N GLY A 283 -24.83 -21.86 -4.54
CA GLY A 283 -25.29 -20.50 -4.88
C GLY A 283 -24.14 -19.53 -5.18
N ASN A 284 -22.99 -19.69 -4.51
CA ASN A 284 -21.82 -18.85 -4.71
C ASN A 284 -21.01 -19.23 -5.97
N ALA A 285 -21.28 -20.39 -6.58
CA ALA A 285 -20.62 -20.87 -7.78
C ALA A 285 -21.19 -20.26 -9.08
N PHE A 286 -22.42 -19.73 -9.03
CA PHE A 286 -23.10 -19.22 -10.22
C PHE A 286 -22.43 -17.97 -10.81
N ALA A 287 -21.99 -17.04 -9.96
CA ALA A 287 -21.29 -15.84 -10.41
C ALA A 287 -19.99 -16.18 -11.15
N PRO A 288 -19.04 -16.94 -10.57
CA PRO A 288 -17.82 -17.30 -11.27
C PRO A 288 -18.08 -18.13 -12.54
N ALA A 289 -19.08 -19.03 -12.55
CA ALA A 289 -19.44 -19.76 -13.76
C ALA A 289 -19.83 -18.83 -14.94
N LEU A 290 -20.61 -17.78 -14.67
CA LEU A 290 -20.96 -16.81 -15.70
C LEU A 290 -19.77 -15.93 -16.09
N GLN A 291 -18.96 -15.50 -15.11
CA GLN A 291 -17.77 -14.70 -15.34
C GLN A 291 -16.78 -15.44 -16.26
N LEU A 292 -16.53 -16.73 -16.03
CA LEU A 292 -15.64 -17.54 -16.86
C LEU A 292 -16.11 -17.60 -18.32
N LEU A 293 -17.41 -17.79 -18.56
CA LEU A 293 -17.96 -17.81 -19.92
C LEU A 293 -17.83 -16.45 -20.61
N VAL A 294 -18.06 -15.35 -19.87
CA VAL A 294 -17.91 -13.99 -20.39
C VAL A 294 -16.46 -13.69 -20.73
N ILE A 295 -15.51 -14.06 -19.86
CA ILE A 295 -14.07 -13.94 -20.10
C ILE A 295 -13.64 -14.78 -21.30
N GLY A 296 -14.16 -16.01 -21.40
CA GLY A 296 -13.90 -16.89 -22.54
C GLY A 296 -14.37 -16.29 -23.85
N GLU A 297 -15.55 -15.65 -23.86
CA GLU A 297 -16.08 -14.98 -25.04
C GLU A 297 -15.31 -13.70 -25.39
N GLU A 298 -14.91 -12.91 -24.40
CA GLU A 298 -14.10 -11.70 -24.56
C GLU A 298 -12.74 -12.02 -25.20
N HIS A 299 -12.08 -13.07 -24.71
CA HIS A 299 -10.73 -13.44 -25.10
C HIS A 299 -10.66 -14.58 -26.13
N LYS A 300 -11.81 -15.01 -26.66
CA LYS A 300 -11.92 -16.10 -27.64
C LYS A 300 -11.21 -17.38 -27.17
N LEU A 301 -11.35 -17.70 -25.89
CA LEU A 301 -10.84 -18.93 -25.30
C LEU A 301 -11.79 -20.09 -25.67
N PRO A 302 -11.28 -21.21 -26.22
CA PRO A 302 -12.10 -22.39 -26.46
C PRO A 302 -12.70 -22.92 -25.16
N PHE A 303 -13.96 -23.36 -25.19
CA PHE A 303 -14.64 -23.88 -24.01
C PHE A 303 -13.89 -25.04 -23.34
N SER A 304 -13.29 -25.94 -24.14
CA SER A 304 -12.45 -27.04 -23.63
C SER A 304 -11.24 -26.56 -22.82
N ARG A 305 -10.70 -25.37 -23.12
CA ARG A 305 -9.61 -24.76 -22.33
C ARG A 305 -10.10 -24.21 -21.00
N LEU A 306 -11.28 -23.62 -20.96
CA LEU A 306 -11.91 -23.18 -19.71
C LEU A 306 -12.15 -24.38 -18.78
N MET A 307 -12.64 -25.49 -19.33
CA MET A 307 -12.85 -26.73 -18.57
C MET A 307 -11.54 -27.31 -18.07
N ALA A 308 -10.50 -27.43 -18.91
CA ALA A 308 -9.19 -27.90 -18.47
C ALA A 308 -8.59 -27.05 -17.33
N PHE A 309 -8.76 -25.73 -17.41
CA PHE A 309 -8.32 -24.81 -16.35
C PHE A 309 -9.06 -25.07 -15.03
N LEU A 310 -10.37 -25.29 -15.06
CA LEU A 310 -11.15 -25.65 -13.87
C LEU A 310 -10.74 -27.02 -13.30
N ASP A 311 -10.41 -27.98 -14.15
CA ASP A 311 -9.95 -29.32 -13.76
C ASP A 311 -8.65 -29.26 -12.93
N GLU A 312 -7.76 -28.34 -13.29
CA GLU A 312 -6.51 -28.10 -12.58
C GLU A 312 -6.74 -27.40 -11.23
N LEU A 313 -7.71 -26.49 -11.15
CA LEU A 313 -8.01 -25.72 -9.92
C LEU A 313 -8.76 -26.51 -8.84
N LYS A 314 -9.63 -27.46 -9.21
CA LYS A 314 -10.42 -28.26 -8.25
C LYS A 314 -11.10 -27.41 -7.16
N LEU A 315 -11.78 -26.34 -7.59
CA LEU A 315 -12.38 -25.34 -6.70
C LEU A 315 -13.30 -25.97 -5.66
N GLN A 316 -13.26 -25.41 -4.45
CA GLN A 316 -14.11 -25.76 -3.32
C GLN A 316 -15.05 -24.60 -2.98
N PRO A 317 -16.14 -24.81 -2.22
CA PRO A 317 -17.07 -23.74 -1.86
C PRO A 317 -16.42 -22.51 -1.19
N LYS A 318 -15.36 -22.72 -0.40
CA LYS A 318 -14.59 -21.63 0.23
C LYS A 318 -13.83 -20.75 -0.78
N ASP A 319 -13.56 -21.24 -1.99
CA ASP A 319 -12.73 -20.57 -2.98
C ASP A 319 -13.54 -19.59 -3.86
N PHE A 320 -14.87 -19.75 -3.94
CA PHE A 320 -15.68 -19.08 -4.96
C PHE A 320 -15.66 -17.55 -4.89
N ALA A 321 -15.62 -16.97 -3.69
CA ALA A 321 -15.55 -15.52 -3.53
C ALA A 321 -14.22 -14.96 -4.07
N ALA A 322 -13.10 -15.56 -3.68
CA ALA A 322 -11.78 -15.20 -4.17
C ALA A 322 -11.64 -15.44 -5.67
N PHE A 323 -12.14 -16.58 -6.15
CA PHE A 323 -12.09 -16.93 -7.56
C PHE A 323 -12.91 -15.96 -8.42
N SER A 324 -14.10 -15.55 -7.96
CA SER A 324 -14.91 -14.51 -8.63
C SER A 324 -14.18 -13.16 -8.70
N ALA A 325 -13.46 -12.78 -7.63
CA ALA A 325 -12.62 -11.59 -7.64
C ALA A 325 -11.44 -11.70 -8.61
N ILE A 326 -10.81 -12.88 -8.69
CA ILE A 326 -9.74 -13.19 -9.64
C ILE A 326 -10.25 -13.05 -11.08
N GLU A 327 -11.36 -13.69 -11.43
CA GLU A 327 -11.94 -13.66 -12.77
C GLU A 327 -12.29 -12.24 -13.22
N TYR A 328 -12.95 -11.47 -12.36
CA TYR A 328 -13.23 -10.05 -12.63
C TYR A 328 -11.96 -9.29 -13.03
N ASN A 329 -10.86 -9.50 -12.28
CA ASN A 329 -9.59 -8.85 -12.56
C ASN A 329 -8.87 -9.43 -13.79
N LEU A 330 -9.05 -10.70 -14.11
CA LEU A 330 -8.53 -11.30 -15.34
C LEU A 330 -9.08 -10.60 -16.58
N GLY A 331 -10.39 -10.34 -16.61
CA GLY A 331 -11.03 -9.57 -17.68
C GLY A 331 -10.60 -8.10 -17.66
N ALA A 332 -10.81 -7.41 -16.53
CA ALA A 332 -10.58 -5.97 -16.41
C ALA A 332 -9.14 -5.54 -16.76
N TYR A 333 -8.14 -6.36 -16.42
CA TYR A 333 -6.72 -6.06 -16.63
C TYR A 333 -6.11 -6.77 -17.84
N ARG A 334 -6.93 -7.38 -18.71
CA ARG A 334 -6.48 -8.11 -19.91
C ARG A 334 -5.43 -9.19 -19.57
N LEU A 335 -5.69 -9.93 -18.50
CA LEU A 335 -4.87 -11.04 -18.01
C LEU A 335 -5.50 -12.40 -18.33
N ALA A 336 -6.70 -12.46 -18.90
CA ALA A 336 -7.38 -13.73 -19.19
C ALA A 336 -6.61 -14.69 -20.11
N GLU A 337 -5.67 -14.18 -20.92
CA GLU A 337 -4.77 -15.02 -21.70
C GLU A 337 -3.91 -15.96 -20.84
N GLU A 338 -3.64 -15.60 -19.57
CA GLU A 338 -2.88 -16.44 -18.64
C GLU A 338 -3.60 -17.77 -18.35
N ILE A 339 -4.94 -17.85 -18.54
CA ILE A 339 -5.73 -19.11 -18.44
C ILE A 339 -5.20 -20.20 -19.39
N LYS A 340 -4.56 -19.81 -20.50
CA LYS A 340 -3.96 -20.77 -21.45
C LYS A 340 -2.70 -21.45 -20.89
N CYS A 341 -2.10 -20.89 -19.85
CA CYS A 341 -0.84 -21.36 -19.28
C CYS A 341 -1.11 -22.32 -18.10
N PRO A 342 -0.76 -23.62 -18.19
CA PRO A 342 -1.08 -24.57 -17.11
C PRO A 342 -0.41 -24.25 -15.77
N THR A 343 0.79 -23.64 -15.79
CA THR A 343 1.46 -23.18 -14.56
C THR A 343 0.71 -22.05 -13.86
N PHE A 344 -0.14 -21.31 -14.58
CA PHE A 344 -1.02 -20.31 -13.98
C PHE A 344 -2.11 -20.95 -13.11
N ALA A 345 -2.66 -22.09 -13.51
CA ALA A 345 -3.65 -22.79 -12.70
C ALA A 345 -3.03 -23.35 -11.41
N GLN A 346 -1.81 -23.90 -11.49
CA GLN A 346 -1.06 -24.34 -10.30
C GLN A 346 -0.81 -23.17 -9.33
N TYR A 347 -0.39 -22.04 -9.87
CA TYR A 347 -0.21 -20.80 -9.11
C TYR A 347 -1.51 -20.34 -8.44
N LEU A 348 -2.61 -20.27 -9.19
CA LEU A 348 -3.90 -19.87 -8.63
C LEU A 348 -4.43 -20.86 -7.58
N ARG A 349 -4.19 -22.17 -7.73
CA ARG A 349 -4.56 -23.15 -6.72
C ARG A 349 -3.82 -22.90 -5.40
N GLN A 350 -2.50 -22.71 -5.46
CA GLN A 350 -1.68 -22.34 -4.31
C GLN A 350 -2.19 -21.04 -3.67
N LEU A 351 -2.50 -20.03 -4.49
CA LEU A 351 -3.07 -18.77 -3.99
C LEU A 351 -4.40 -18.93 -3.29
N LEU A 352 -5.33 -19.71 -3.86
CA LEU A 352 -6.64 -19.93 -3.26
C LEU A 352 -6.53 -20.71 -1.95
N ASP A 353 -5.64 -21.70 -1.89
CA ASP A 353 -5.40 -22.48 -0.67
C ASP A 353 -4.82 -21.63 0.45
N GLU A 354 -3.95 -20.68 0.12
CA GLU A 354 -3.16 -19.95 1.10
C GLU A 354 -3.72 -18.56 1.44
N TYR A 355 -4.25 -17.85 0.45
CA TYR A 355 -4.65 -16.45 0.54
C TYR A 355 -6.13 -16.23 0.19
N GLY A 356 -6.91 -17.29 -0.05
CA GLY A 356 -8.29 -17.18 -0.49
C GLY A 356 -9.19 -16.31 0.40
N GLN A 357 -8.92 -16.23 1.70
CA GLN A 357 -9.70 -15.36 2.61
C GLN A 357 -9.34 -13.86 2.47
N ASP A 358 -8.13 -13.55 2.01
CA ASP A 358 -7.61 -12.19 1.87
C ASP A 358 -7.80 -11.62 0.44
N ILE A 359 -8.20 -12.49 -0.50
CA ILE A 359 -8.44 -12.13 -1.89
C ILE A 359 -9.87 -11.58 -2.03
N ASN A 360 -9.96 -10.28 -2.29
CA ASN A 360 -11.17 -9.56 -2.65
C ASN A 360 -10.98 -8.87 -4.02
N GLN A 361 -12.00 -8.14 -4.51
CA GLN A 361 -11.92 -7.49 -5.82
C GLN A 361 -10.73 -6.54 -5.97
N GLU A 362 -10.33 -5.89 -4.89
CA GLU A 362 -9.24 -4.93 -4.86
C GLU A 362 -7.85 -5.57 -4.76
N SER A 363 -7.72 -6.59 -3.91
CA SER A 363 -6.45 -7.29 -3.66
C SER A 363 -6.16 -8.34 -4.73
N ALA A 364 -7.16 -8.94 -5.39
CA ALA A 364 -6.96 -9.97 -6.43
C ALA A 364 -6.03 -9.51 -7.57
N ARG A 365 -6.10 -8.23 -7.97
CA ARG A 365 -5.20 -7.65 -8.97
C ARG A 365 -3.71 -7.79 -8.59
N LEU A 366 -3.39 -7.61 -7.31
CA LEU A 366 -2.03 -7.72 -6.77
C LEU A 366 -1.49 -9.12 -7.00
N PHE A 367 -2.22 -10.11 -6.50
CA PHE A 367 -1.89 -11.53 -6.62
C PHE A 367 -1.86 -12.01 -8.07
N LEU A 368 -2.68 -11.45 -8.95
CA LEU A 368 -2.64 -11.79 -10.36
C LEU A 368 -1.41 -11.25 -11.07
N THR A 369 -0.94 -10.07 -10.68
CA THR A 369 0.23 -9.50 -11.34
C THR A 369 1.53 -10.09 -10.83
N SER A 370 1.57 -10.57 -9.58
CA SER A 370 2.73 -11.33 -9.09
C SER A 370 3.00 -12.59 -9.88
N PHE A 371 1.99 -13.18 -10.50
CA PHE A 371 2.22 -14.27 -11.43
C PHE A 371 3.15 -13.86 -12.57
N ARG A 372 3.00 -12.65 -13.15
CA ARG A 372 3.84 -12.21 -14.27
C ARG A 372 5.30 -12.02 -13.89
N GLU A 373 5.56 -11.57 -12.67
CA GLU A 373 6.93 -11.49 -12.14
C GLU A 373 7.54 -12.88 -11.97
N PHE A 374 6.81 -13.78 -11.32
CA PHE A 374 7.24 -15.18 -11.17
C PHE A 374 7.40 -15.86 -12.53
N LYS A 375 6.55 -15.55 -13.50
CA LYS A 375 6.62 -16.08 -14.86
C LYS A 375 7.87 -15.61 -15.61
N ASP A 376 8.33 -14.39 -15.33
CA ASP A 376 9.58 -13.88 -15.88
C ASP A 376 10.80 -14.48 -15.17
N ASN A 377 10.68 -14.81 -13.88
CA ASN A 377 11.68 -15.52 -13.06
C ASN A 377 11.27 -16.97 -12.75
N GLY A 378 11.54 -17.88 -13.69
CA GLY A 378 11.13 -19.29 -13.59
C GLY A 378 11.58 -20.00 -12.31
N GLU A 379 12.74 -19.64 -11.76
CA GLU A 379 13.25 -20.20 -10.50
C GLU A 379 12.39 -19.77 -9.31
N ALA A 380 11.95 -18.51 -9.26
CA ALA A 380 11.08 -18.03 -8.20
C ALA A 380 9.69 -18.68 -8.29
N LEU A 381 9.13 -18.84 -9.50
CA LEU A 381 7.88 -19.59 -9.68
C LEU A 381 8.02 -21.05 -9.22
N GLU A 382 9.15 -21.68 -9.55
CA GLU A 382 9.43 -23.05 -9.13
C GLU A 382 9.50 -23.21 -7.63
N ASN A 383 10.23 -22.33 -6.95
CA ASN A 383 10.32 -22.37 -5.50
C ASN A 383 8.96 -22.13 -4.84
N MET A 384 8.17 -21.17 -5.33
CA MET A 384 6.82 -20.87 -4.80
C MET A 384 5.86 -22.04 -4.92
N LEU A 385 5.97 -22.83 -6.00
CA LEU A 385 5.14 -24.02 -6.24
C LEU A 385 5.72 -25.30 -5.63
N SER A 386 6.92 -25.24 -5.02
CA SER A 386 7.60 -26.41 -4.46
C SER A 386 7.19 -26.69 -3.01
N PRO A 387 7.38 -27.93 -2.50
CA PRO A 387 7.22 -28.24 -1.08
C PRO A 387 8.09 -27.37 -0.15
N LYS A 388 9.26 -26.91 -0.64
CA LYS A 388 10.19 -26.07 0.13
C LYS A 388 9.57 -24.74 0.55
N TYR A 389 8.61 -24.20 -0.21
CA TYR A 389 7.86 -23.02 0.19
C TYR A 389 7.09 -23.28 1.49
N ASN A 390 6.36 -24.40 1.56
CA ASN A 390 5.60 -24.77 2.76
C ASN A 390 6.52 -25.08 3.95
N GLU A 391 7.66 -25.72 3.72
CA GLU A 391 8.68 -25.96 4.76
C GLU A 391 9.25 -24.64 5.31
N THR A 392 9.59 -23.71 4.42
CA THR A 392 10.11 -22.39 4.78
C THR A 392 9.07 -21.60 5.57
N LYS A 393 7.82 -21.63 5.12
CA LYS A 393 6.69 -21.04 5.84
C LYS A 393 6.50 -21.68 7.22
N ALA A 394 6.56 -23.01 7.33
CA ALA A 394 6.44 -23.72 8.59
C ALA A 394 7.57 -23.33 9.56
N PHE A 395 8.81 -23.21 9.06
CA PHE A 395 9.93 -22.68 9.83
C PHE A 395 9.67 -21.25 10.33
N ILE A 396 9.22 -20.34 9.47
CA ILE A 396 8.97 -18.96 9.90
C ILE A 396 7.91 -18.91 11.02
N LYS A 397 6.88 -19.78 10.97
CA LYS A 397 5.88 -19.90 12.04
C LYS A 397 6.45 -20.37 13.38
N THR A 398 7.62 -21.04 13.41
CA THR A 398 8.23 -21.45 14.69
C THR A 398 9.00 -20.33 15.37
N VAL A 399 9.39 -19.28 14.62
CA VAL A 399 10.17 -18.14 15.11
C VAL A 399 9.39 -16.82 15.12
N GLY A 400 8.19 -16.77 14.54
CA GLY A 400 7.43 -15.54 14.40
C GLY A 400 6.04 -15.70 13.76
N THR A 401 5.48 -14.58 13.32
CA THR A 401 4.17 -14.48 12.66
C THR A 401 4.27 -14.29 11.16
N ILE A 402 3.23 -14.76 10.47
CA ILE A 402 3.11 -14.63 9.02
C ILE A 402 1.77 -14.00 8.72
N ASN A 403 1.79 -12.71 8.35
CA ASN A 403 0.62 -12.05 7.79
C ASN A 403 0.42 -12.50 6.34
N THR A 404 -0.81 -12.78 5.98
CA THR A 404 -1.18 -13.26 4.63
C THR A 404 -1.36 -12.07 3.68
N ASN A 405 -0.26 -11.68 3.04
CA ASN A 405 -0.28 -10.64 2.01
C ASN A 405 0.67 -11.00 0.85
N VAL A 406 0.55 -10.26 -0.25
CA VAL A 406 1.33 -10.50 -1.47
C VAL A 406 2.84 -10.35 -1.24
N TRP A 407 3.25 -9.50 -0.30
CA TRP A 407 4.65 -9.23 0.03
C TRP A 407 5.32 -10.42 0.71
N ASN A 408 4.63 -10.99 1.71
CA ASN A 408 5.11 -12.12 2.46
C ASN A 408 5.14 -13.38 1.59
N MET A 409 4.17 -13.55 0.68
CA MET A 409 4.24 -14.61 -0.35
C MET A 409 5.58 -14.58 -1.09
N GLN A 410 5.97 -13.42 -1.60
CA GLN A 410 7.20 -13.31 -2.37
C GLN A 410 8.47 -13.43 -1.52
N ARG A 411 8.49 -12.84 -0.32
CA ARG A 411 9.59 -13.00 0.63
C ARG A 411 9.82 -14.45 1.01
N ILE A 412 8.76 -15.21 1.28
CA ILE A 412 8.87 -16.63 1.59
C ILE A 412 9.47 -17.38 0.39
N THR A 413 9.08 -17.03 -0.84
CA THR A 413 9.70 -17.57 -2.05
C THR A 413 11.20 -17.25 -2.13
N THR A 414 11.61 -16.01 -1.87
CA THR A 414 13.03 -15.64 -1.83
C THR A 414 13.78 -16.38 -0.72
N LEU A 415 13.19 -16.46 0.47
CA LEU A 415 13.75 -17.18 1.62
C LEU A 415 13.87 -18.68 1.37
N THR A 416 13.04 -19.25 0.51
CA THR A 416 13.16 -20.65 0.09
C THR A 416 14.50 -20.92 -0.61
N GLN A 417 15.06 -19.91 -1.27
CA GLN A 417 16.36 -19.99 -1.95
C GLN A 417 17.53 -19.70 -0.99
N THR A 418 17.34 -18.79 -0.03
CA THR A 418 18.44 -18.26 0.79
C THR A 418 18.57 -18.88 2.19
N LEU A 419 17.48 -19.40 2.78
CA LEU A 419 17.50 -19.99 4.13
C LEU A 419 18.06 -21.42 4.14
N THR A 420 19.39 -21.52 4.17
CA THR A 420 20.08 -22.79 4.43
C THR A 420 19.80 -23.31 5.85
N PRO A 421 20.01 -24.61 6.15
CA PRO A 421 19.85 -25.14 7.51
C PRO A 421 20.65 -24.36 8.57
N LYS A 422 21.89 -23.97 8.22
CA LYS A 422 22.75 -23.15 9.09
C LYS A 422 22.14 -21.77 9.36
N LYS A 423 21.57 -21.11 8.34
CA LYS A 423 20.87 -19.83 8.51
C LYS A 423 19.64 -19.99 9.40
N ARG A 424 18.88 -21.07 9.24
CA ARG A 424 17.69 -21.36 10.07
C ARG A 424 18.05 -21.50 11.55
N GLU A 425 19.12 -22.23 11.86
CA GLU A 425 19.64 -22.34 13.23
C GLU A 425 20.04 -20.99 13.80
N ARG A 426 20.77 -20.19 13.00
CA ARG A 426 21.22 -18.86 13.42
C ARG A 426 20.08 -17.89 13.65
N VAL A 427 19.10 -17.84 12.76
CA VAL A 427 17.86 -17.05 12.92
C VAL A 427 17.10 -17.51 14.16
N THR A 428 16.98 -18.81 14.40
CA THR A 428 16.31 -19.34 15.61
C THR A 428 17.01 -18.88 16.88
N TYR A 429 18.34 -18.91 16.90
CA TYR A 429 19.14 -18.39 18.00
C TYR A 429 18.87 -16.90 18.23
N LEU A 430 18.98 -16.07 17.17
CA LEU A 430 18.74 -14.63 17.26
C LEU A 430 17.30 -14.30 17.71
N ALA A 431 16.30 -15.03 17.20
CA ALA A 431 14.91 -14.87 17.59
C ALA A 431 14.69 -15.09 19.10
N ARG A 432 15.33 -16.12 19.67
CA ARG A 432 15.26 -16.43 21.10
C ARG A 432 15.92 -15.34 21.94
N GLU A 433 17.12 -14.90 21.53
CA GLU A 433 17.87 -13.86 22.26
C GLU A 433 17.16 -12.49 22.22
N LEU A 434 16.49 -12.17 21.11
CA LEU A 434 15.74 -10.92 20.98
C LEU A 434 14.44 -10.92 21.80
N ALA A 435 13.89 -12.09 22.13
CA ALA A 435 12.61 -12.25 22.84
C ALA A 435 11.46 -11.44 22.22
N THR A 436 11.47 -11.25 20.90
CA THR A 436 10.44 -10.53 20.14
C THR A 436 9.81 -11.44 19.10
N GLU A 437 8.51 -11.30 18.88
CA GLU A 437 7.82 -11.93 17.76
C GLU A 437 8.32 -11.34 16.44
N LEU A 438 8.87 -12.19 15.58
CA LEU A 438 9.44 -11.78 14.29
C LEU A 438 8.37 -11.78 13.19
N SER A 439 8.45 -10.82 12.29
CA SER A 439 7.69 -10.87 11.02
C SER A 439 8.51 -11.55 9.91
N VAL A 440 7.88 -11.82 8.75
CA VAL A 440 8.60 -12.39 7.59
C VAL A 440 9.73 -11.47 7.13
N ALA A 441 9.49 -10.15 7.14
CA ALA A 441 10.51 -9.16 6.81
C ALA A 441 11.68 -9.17 7.82
N ASP A 442 11.39 -9.38 9.10
CA ASP A 442 12.40 -9.49 10.15
C ASP A 442 13.26 -10.75 9.96
N VAL A 443 12.64 -11.90 9.65
CA VAL A 443 13.40 -13.12 9.33
C VAL A 443 14.33 -12.92 8.14
N MET A 444 13.87 -12.21 7.10
CA MET A 444 14.70 -11.91 5.94
C MET A 444 15.88 -10.99 6.28
N PHE A 445 15.66 -9.99 7.13
CA PHE A 445 16.74 -9.17 7.66
C PHE A 445 17.76 -9.99 8.44
N LEU A 446 17.30 -10.83 9.38
CA LEU A 446 18.20 -11.66 10.19
C LEU A 446 18.98 -12.64 9.32
N ALA A 447 18.37 -13.19 8.28
CA ALA A 447 19.03 -14.11 7.34
C ALA A 447 20.10 -13.42 6.47
N ASP A 448 19.97 -12.13 6.20
CA ASP A 448 20.94 -11.37 5.41
C ASP A 448 22.16 -10.95 6.24
N ILE A 449 21.97 -10.63 7.52
CA ILE A 449 23.06 -10.20 8.41
C ILE A 449 23.74 -11.36 9.15
N ASP A 450 23.22 -12.59 9.06
CA ASP A 450 23.63 -13.72 9.91
C ASP A 450 25.13 -14.07 9.80
N ASP A 451 25.68 -13.88 8.61
CA ASP A 451 27.08 -14.12 8.27
C ASP A 451 28.01 -12.98 8.75
N ASN A 452 27.46 -11.84 9.21
CA ASN A 452 28.22 -10.74 9.81
C ASN A 452 28.16 -10.80 11.35
N GLU A 453 29.28 -11.20 11.96
CA GLU A 453 29.38 -11.36 13.41
C GLU A 453 29.29 -10.04 14.17
N GLU A 454 29.75 -8.92 13.60
CA GLU A 454 29.70 -7.61 14.24
C GLU A 454 28.26 -7.08 14.28
N GLU A 455 27.53 -7.20 13.18
CA GLU A 455 26.11 -6.80 13.12
C GLU A 455 25.26 -7.66 14.05
N THR A 456 25.49 -8.97 14.08
CA THR A 456 24.73 -9.86 14.99
C THR A 456 25.07 -9.62 16.46
N LYS A 457 26.32 -9.28 16.81
CA LYS A 457 26.69 -8.87 18.18
C LYS A 457 26.04 -7.53 18.55
N LEU A 458 26.09 -6.55 17.65
CA LEU A 458 25.48 -5.24 17.89
C LEU A 458 23.96 -5.35 18.03
N LEU A 459 23.31 -6.19 17.21
CA LEU A 459 21.87 -6.45 17.28
C LEU A 459 21.42 -6.96 18.67
N LEU A 460 22.26 -7.74 19.35
CA LEU A 460 21.98 -8.27 20.69
C LEU A 460 22.39 -7.31 21.82
N ASP A 461 23.23 -6.31 21.54
CA ASP A 461 23.66 -5.30 22.52
C ASP A 461 22.74 -4.07 22.48
N ARG A 462 21.60 -4.19 23.17
CA ARG A 462 20.60 -3.11 23.25
C ARG A 462 21.18 -1.77 23.76
N PRO A 463 22.00 -1.72 24.83
CA PRO A 463 22.63 -0.48 25.25
C PRO A 463 23.45 0.20 24.15
N ARG A 464 24.25 -0.56 23.39
CA ARG A 464 25.02 -0.01 22.26
C ARG A 464 24.14 0.44 21.12
N LEU A 465 23.05 -0.27 20.80
CA LEU A 465 22.09 0.16 19.78
C LEU A 465 21.46 1.51 20.13
N ILE A 466 20.96 1.64 21.37
CA ILE A 466 20.34 2.88 21.86
C ILE A 466 21.36 4.02 21.86
N ALA A 467 22.57 3.76 22.33
CA ALA A 467 23.65 4.76 22.31
C ALA A 467 23.97 5.22 20.87
N GLY A 468 24.01 4.28 19.92
CA GLY A 468 24.30 4.57 18.51
C GLY A 468 23.25 5.45 17.84
N VAL A 469 21.98 5.39 18.27
CA VAL A 469 20.88 6.22 17.71
C VAL A 469 20.50 7.40 18.60
N LYS A 470 21.16 7.62 19.72
CA LYS A 470 20.76 8.63 20.72
C LYS A 470 20.66 10.05 20.12
N ASP A 471 21.57 10.36 19.20
CA ASP A 471 21.66 11.66 18.54
C ASP A 471 20.83 11.73 17.24
N ILE A 472 20.12 10.66 16.91
CA ILE A 472 19.17 10.61 15.79
C ILE A 472 17.80 11.06 16.33
N PRO A 473 17.28 12.24 15.93
CA PRO A 473 15.94 12.64 16.34
C PRO A 473 14.91 11.70 15.71
N ILE A 474 14.09 11.07 16.54
CA ILE A 474 12.98 10.22 16.13
C ILE A 474 11.73 10.82 16.73
N ASP A 475 10.85 11.30 15.87
CA ASP A 475 9.64 12.01 16.23
C ASP A 475 8.44 11.14 15.88
N ARG A 476 7.53 10.99 16.82
CA ARG A 476 6.20 10.43 16.58
C ARG A 476 5.35 11.54 16.00
N ILE A 477 4.78 11.24 14.85
CA ILE A 477 3.80 12.12 14.25
C ILE A 477 2.44 11.64 14.74
N VAL A 478 1.88 12.40 15.67
CA VAL A 478 0.53 12.15 16.15
C VAL A 478 -0.40 12.57 15.01
N GLU A 479 -0.93 11.60 14.26
CA GLU A 479 -2.02 11.86 13.33
C GLU A 479 -3.27 12.21 14.13
N ARG A 480 -3.51 13.51 14.34
CA ARG A 480 -4.88 13.98 14.60
C ARG A 480 -5.60 14.11 13.27
N SER A 481 -6.83 13.61 13.22
CA SER A 481 -7.73 13.74 12.08
C SER A 481 -7.90 15.23 11.74
N HIS A 482 -7.28 15.66 10.64
CA HIS A 482 -7.39 17.02 10.09
C HIS A 482 -6.75 18.14 10.94
N ASN A 483 -5.48 18.43 10.64
CA ASN A 483 -4.79 19.58 11.20
C ASN A 483 -5.11 20.83 10.35
N ASP A 484 -6.25 21.47 10.63
CA ASP A 484 -6.82 22.54 9.79
C ASP A 484 -5.90 23.75 9.66
N LEU A 485 -5.14 24.09 10.71
CA LEU A 485 -4.17 25.18 10.64
C LEU A 485 -2.97 24.84 9.73
N ILE A 486 -2.52 23.58 9.73
CA ILE A 486 -1.46 23.12 8.82
C ILE A 486 -1.95 23.20 7.37
N LYS A 487 -3.19 22.74 7.10
CA LYS A 487 -3.79 22.79 5.76
C LYS A 487 -4.08 24.20 5.30
N GLU A 488 -4.51 25.08 6.21
CA GLU A 488 -4.73 26.50 5.94
C GLU A 488 -3.41 27.22 5.67
N LEU A 489 -2.38 26.99 6.48
CA LEU A 489 -1.03 27.50 6.23
C LEU A 489 -0.45 26.96 4.91
N GLU A 490 -0.68 25.70 4.56
CA GLU A 490 -0.29 25.13 3.26
C GLU A 490 -1.05 25.79 2.10
N ARG A 491 -2.36 26.03 2.23
CA ARG A 491 -3.17 26.79 1.25
C ARG A 491 -2.70 28.24 1.12
N GLU A 492 -2.40 28.91 2.23
CA GLU A 492 -1.88 30.28 2.24
C GLU A 492 -0.47 30.36 1.66
N ILE A 493 0.39 29.38 1.93
CA ILE A 493 1.72 29.26 1.30
C ILE A 493 1.56 29.11 -0.21
N ASP A 494 0.62 28.28 -0.67
CA ASP A 494 0.33 28.12 -2.09
C ASP A 494 -0.23 29.39 -2.72
N GLN A 495 -1.11 30.10 -2.02
CA GLN A 495 -1.65 31.38 -2.47
C GLN A 495 -0.57 32.49 -2.50
N ALA A 496 0.28 32.56 -1.48
CA ALA A 496 1.40 33.51 -1.42
C ALA A 496 2.47 33.20 -2.48
N ASN A 497 2.72 31.91 -2.76
CA ASN A 497 3.57 31.47 -3.87
C ASN A 497 2.99 31.86 -5.23
N ARG A 498 1.66 31.71 -5.41
CA ARG A 498 0.95 32.11 -6.64
C ARG A 498 1.00 33.62 -6.87
N ASN A 499 1.10 34.41 -5.79
CA ASN A 499 1.11 35.87 -5.85
C ASN A 499 2.53 36.49 -5.78
N GLY A 500 3.61 35.69 -5.81
CA GLY A 500 4.99 36.19 -5.80
C GLY A 500 5.44 36.83 -4.47
N LEU A 501 4.76 36.55 -3.36
CA LEU A 501 5.01 37.15 -2.04
C LEU A 501 6.06 36.34 -1.24
N TYR A 502 7.30 36.28 -1.73
CA TYR A 502 8.37 35.43 -1.18
C TYR A 502 8.68 35.63 0.32
N ARG A 503 8.57 36.86 0.83
CA ARG A 503 8.75 37.15 2.27
C ARG A 503 7.61 36.57 3.12
N THR A 504 6.39 36.57 2.60
CA THR A 504 5.20 36.00 3.23
C THR A 504 5.28 34.48 3.24
N VAL A 505 5.76 33.85 2.15
CA VAL A 505 5.99 32.40 2.07
C VAL A 505 6.99 31.93 3.13
N ARG A 506 8.11 32.63 3.32
CA ARG A 506 9.10 32.27 4.35
C ARG A 506 8.53 32.37 5.77
N ARG A 507 7.70 33.38 6.02
CA ARG A 507 7.01 33.56 7.32
C ARG A 507 5.96 32.48 7.56
N LEU A 508 5.13 32.18 6.55
CA LEU A 508 4.10 31.14 6.62
C LEU A 508 4.71 29.74 6.76
N ARG A 509 5.83 29.45 6.07
CA ARG A 509 6.62 28.23 6.30
C ARG A 509 7.15 28.15 7.73
N GLY A 510 7.69 29.24 8.25
CA GLY A 510 8.12 29.27 9.66
C GLY A 510 6.96 29.08 10.66
N MET A 511 5.74 29.48 10.32
CA MET A 511 4.54 29.21 11.12
C MET A 511 4.09 27.76 10.98
N LEU A 512 4.14 27.20 9.77
CA LEU A 512 3.86 25.80 9.49
C LEU A 512 4.83 24.88 10.23
N ASP A 513 6.12 25.21 10.25
CA ASP A 513 7.16 24.44 10.95
C ASP A 513 6.96 24.50 12.47
N LYS A 514 6.58 25.66 13.02
CA LYS A 514 6.21 25.82 14.43
C LYS A 514 4.97 25.01 14.79
N GLU A 515 3.96 25.06 13.94
CA GLU A 515 2.71 24.32 14.15
C GLU A 515 2.95 22.81 14.07
N LYS A 516 3.72 22.34 13.09
CA LYS A 516 4.17 20.93 12.99
C LYS A 516 4.95 20.51 14.23
N SER A 517 5.84 21.36 14.75
CA SER A 517 6.63 21.06 15.95
C SER A 517 5.80 20.92 17.23
N ALA A 518 4.60 21.51 17.28
CA ALA A 518 3.69 21.38 18.41
C ALA A 518 2.97 20.01 18.46
N TYR A 519 2.98 19.25 17.36
CA TYR A 519 2.30 17.95 17.23
C TYR A 519 3.27 16.77 17.01
N THR A 520 4.56 17.01 17.15
CA THR A 520 5.61 15.98 17.12
C THR A 520 6.03 15.66 18.54
N GLU A 521 5.83 14.41 18.98
CA GLU A 521 6.36 13.94 20.27
C GLU A 521 7.70 13.25 20.01
N ARG A 522 8.78 13.70 20.66
CA ARG A 522 10.07 13.00 20.55
C ARG A 522 9.96 11.62 21.17
N VAL A 523 10.24 10.58 20.39
CA VAL A 523 10.21 9.19 20.84
C VAL A 523 11.54 8.83 21.45
N ASP A 524 11.46 8.23 22.64
CA ASP A 524 12.61 7.59 23.25
C ASP A 524 13.01 6.33 22.43
N PRO A 525 14.25 6.24 21.91
CA PRO A 525 14.74 5.05 21.21
C PRO A 525 14.56 3.75 22.01
N SER A 526 14.45 3.83 23.34
CA SER A 526 14.14 2.69 24.21
C SER A 526 12.78 2.03 23.94
N LYS A 527 11.88 2.70 23.19
CA LYS A 527 10.58 2.14 22.78
C LYS A 527 10.66 1.33 21.49
N MET A 528 11.79 1.35 20.77
CA MET A 528 11.96 0.66 19.50
C MET A 528 12.56 -0.74 19.69
N THR A 529 12.28 -1.63 18.74
CA THR A 529 12.86 -2.97 18.72
C THR A 529 14.33 -2.93 18.28
N ASN A 530 15.14 -3.90 18.72
CA ASN A 530 16.55 -3.97 18.32
C ASN A 530 16.69 -4.06 16.78
N ILE A 531 15.77 -4.74 16.10
CA ILE A 531 15.77 -4.85 14.64
C ILE A 531 15.52 -3.49 13.98
N GLN A 532 14.56 -2.70 14.48
CA GLN A 532 14.31 -1.35 13.96
C GLN A 532 15.53 -0.44 14.16
N LEU A 533 16.12 -0.48 15.36
CA LEU A 533 17.33 0.28 15.70
C LEU A 533 18.52 -0.14 14.81
N SER A 534 18.71 -1.44 14.60
CA SER A 534 19.78 -1.98 13.76
C SER A 534 19.62 -1.56 12.30
N ARG A 535 18.41 -1.70 11.71
CA ARG A 535 18.12 -1.21 10.35
C ARG A 535 18.41 0.29 10.20
N LEU A 536 18.00 1.11 11.17
CA LEU A 536 18.27 2.55 11.17
C LEU A 536 19.78 2.85 11.24
N LEU A 537 20.53 2.12 12.09
CA LEU A 537 21.98 2.28 12.21
C LEU A 537 22.75 1.85 10.97
N ILE A 538 22.38 0.72 10.36
CA ILE A 538 22.97 0.25 9.09
C ILE A 538 22.76 1.31 8.02
N PHE A 539 21.54 1.84 7.88
CA PHE A 539 21.27 2.92 6.95
C PHE A 539 22.08 4.17 7.25
N HIS A 540 22.08 4.62 8.51
CA HIS A 540 22.78 5.85 8.89
C HIS A 540 24.28 5.78 8.59
N ARG A 541 24.93 4.65 8.90
CA ARG A 541 26.33 4.40 8.54
C ARG A 541 26.55 4.42 7.04
N SER A 542 25.60 3.88 6.27
CA SER A 542 25.67 3.83 4.81
C SER A 542 25.61 5.21 4.15
N ILE A 543 24.98 6.22 4.76
CA ILE A 543 24.98 7.60 4.23
C ILE A 543 26.40 8.17 4.18
N ALA A 544 27.23 7.83 5.17
CA ALA A 544 28.61 8.32 5.26
C ALA A 544 29.57 7.57 4.31
N MET A 545 29.11 6.51 3.64
CA MET A 545 29.96 5.73 2.75
C MET A 545 30.19 6.44 1.42
N PRO A 546 31.44 6.41 0.90
CA PRO A 546 31.73 6.88 -0.45
C PRO A 546 30.84 6.20 -1.50
N GLY A 547 30.28 6.97 -2.43
CA GLY A 547 29.45 6.44 -3.53
C GLY A 547 27.95 6.29 -3.24
N PHE A 548 27.52 6.26 -1.96
CA PHE A 548 26.10 6.18 -1.64
C PHE A 548 25.34 7.41 -2.13
N LEU A 549 25.84 8.61 -1.79
CA LEU A 549 25.27 9.88 -2.22
C LEU A 549 25.32 10.06 -3.75
N ASP A 550 26.31 9.47 -4.42
CA ASP A 550 26.39 9.48 -5.89
C ASP A 550 25.26 8.65 -6.51
N THR A 551 24.98 7.49 -5.93
CA THR A 551 23.87 6.62 -6.35
C THR A 551 22.51 7.30 -6.09
N VAL A 552 22.37 8.02 -4.98
CA VAL A 552 21.18 8.85 -4.71
C VAL A 552 21.08 9.96 -5.74
N GLY A 553 22.16 10.69 -6.00
CA GLY A 553 22.22 11.74 -7.03
C GLY A 553 21.79 11.22 -8.39
N TRP A 554 22.27 10.04 -8.79
CA TRP A 554 21.88 9.38 -10.04
C TRP A 554 20.37 9.14 -10.13
N ASN A 555 19.79 8.56 -9.08
CA ASN A 555 18.36 8.24 -9.05
C ASN A 555 17.46 9.47 -9.02
N VAL A 556 17.82 10.48 -8.22
CA VAL A 556 17.10 11.75 -8.13
C VAL A 556 17.21 12.52 -9.45
N SER A 557 18.39 12.54 -10.10
CA SER A 557 18.59 13.15 -11.41
C SER A 557 17.80 12.46 -12.52
N SER A 558 17.78 11.12 -12.53
CA SER A 558 16.97 10.33 -13.46
C SER A 558 15.48 10.65 -13.33
N ASP A 559 15.01 10.83 -12.10
CA ASP A 559 13.64 11.18 -11.82
C ASP A 559 13.30 12.59 -12.34
N LEU A 560 14.14 13.58 -12.04
CA LEU A 560 13.95 14.96 -12.49
C LEU A 560 13.90 15.11 -14.01
N GLN A 561 14.68 14.31 -14.74
CA GLN A 561 14.76 14.41 -16.19
C GLN A 561 13.64 13.64 -16.91
N ASN A 562 12.88 12.84 -16.17
CA ASN A 562 11.81 12.04 -16.72
C ASN A 562 10.50 12.38 -16.01
N THR A 563 9.73 13.31 -16.58
CA THR A 563 8.40 13.72 -16.07
C THR A 563 7.35 12.59 -15.94
N ARG A 564 7.69 11.37 -16.36
CA ARG A 564 6.89 10.14 -16.20
C ARG A 564 7.53 9.11 -15.27
N ALA A 565 8.78 9.29 -14.88
CA ALA A 565 9.32 8.65 -13.70
C ALA A 565 8.72 9.41 -12.51
N GLU A 566 8.26 8.67 -11.54
CA GLU A 566 8.53 9.09 -10.17
C GLU A 566 9.55 8.04 -9.69
N GLY A 567 10.52 8.41 -8.86
CA GLY A 567 11.61 7.51 -8.51
C GLY A 567 11.26 6.60 -7.33
N GLY A 568 11.99 5.50 -7.16
CA GLY A 568 11.88 4.62 -6.00
C GLY A 568 12.66 3.32 -6.17
N GLY A 569 12.50 2.41 -5.22
CA GLY A 569 13.17 1.10 -5.24
C GLY A 569 13.18 0.44 -3.86
N TYR A 570 14.19 -0.38 -3.61
CA TYR A 570 14.40 -0.98 -2.30
C TYR A 570 15.87 -0.95 -1.84
N LEU A 571 16.04 -1.11 -0.54
CA LEU A 571 17.29 -1.17 0.16
C LEU A 571 17.51 -2.60 0.67
N GLY A 572 18.56 -3.24 0.16
CA GLY A 572 19.05 -4.53 0.63
C GLY A 572 20.31 -4.37 1.47
N TYR A 573 20.60 -5.35 2.32
CA TYR A 573 21.88 -5.42 3.02
C TYR A 573 22.94 -6.09 2.14
N ASP A 574 24.05 -5.39 1.92
CA ASP A 574 25.24 -5.96 1.30
C ASP A 574 26.18 -6.49 2.36
N LYS A 575 26.32 -7.82 2.39
CA LYS A 575 27.14 -8.51 3.39
C LYS A 575 28.63 -8.21 3.27
N ASP A 576 29.13 -7.95 2.06
CA ASP A 576 30.56 -7.81 1.81
C ASP A 576 31.03 -6.40 2.21
N MET A 577 30.12 -5.42 2.10
CA MET A 577 30.37 -4.03 2.46
C MET A 577 29.78 -3.63 3.82
N ALA A 578 28.99 -4.51 4.46
CA ALA A 578 28.23 -4.26 5.68
C ALA A 578 27.39 -2.96 5.61
N MET A 579 26.77 -2.70 4.46
CA MET A 579 26.07 -1.45 4.18
C MET A 579 24.81 -1.68 3.35
N VAL A 580 24.09 -0.60 3.06
CA VAL A 580 22.92 -0.64 2.19
C VAL A 580 23.30 -0.61 0.72
N THR A 581 22.78 -1.57 -0.04
CA THR A 581 22.72 -1.50 -1.50
C THR A 581 21.36 -0.99 -1.94
N MET A 582 21.36 0.05 -2.78
CA MET A 582 20.16 0.66 -3.31
C MET A 582 19.89 0.15 -4.73
N VAL A 583 18.75 -0.53 -4.91
CA VAL A 583 18.34 -1.02 -6.22
C VAL A 583 17.16 -0.18 -6.72
N PRO A 584 17.35 0.63 -7.78
CA PRO A 584 16.28 1.46 -8.30
C PRO A 584 15.23 0.65 -9.05
N SER A 585 13.98 1.13 -9.01
CA SER A 585 12.88 0.57 -9.79
C SER A 585 12.98 0.95 -11.27
N GLU A 586 12.28 0.20 -12.13
CA GLU A 586 12.18 0.56 -13.53
C GLU A 586 11.36 1.85 -13.72
N PRO A 587 11.63 2.63 -14.78
CA PRO A 587 10.82 3.81 -15.10
C PRO A 587 9.34 3.42 -15.31
N GLY A 588 8.39 4.20 -14.76
CA GLY A 588 6.93 4.02 -14.97
C GLY A 588 6.10 3.58 -13.79
N ASP A 589 6.75 3.23 -12.71
CA ASP A 589 6.17 2.41 -11.65
C ASP A 589 5.36 3.19 -10.62
N ASN A 590 4.75 4.31 -11.02
CA ASN A 590 4.47 5.35 -10.04
C ASN A 590 3.08 6.00 -10.10
N ARG A 591 2.60 6.31 -8.89
CA ARG A 591 1.40 7.07 -8.48
C ARG A 591 0.14 6.32 -8.03
N GLN A 592 -0.10 5.08 -8.43
CA GLN A 592 -1.23 4.29 -7.90
C GLN A 592 -0.81 2.84 -7.80
N TYR A 593 -0.52 2.40 -6.56
CA TYR A 593 -0.20 1.03 -6.17
C TYR A 593 -0.82 -0.02 -7.10
N ARG A 594 -0.03 -1.06 -7.41
CA ARG A 594 -0.34 -2.45 -7.01
C ARG A 594 0.62 -3.47 -7.70
N PRO A 595 0.95 -3.44 -8.99
CA PRO A 595 1.52 -4.65 -9.62
C PRO A 595 3.05 -4.90 -9.55
N HIS A 596 3.94 -3.90 -9.69
CA HIS A 596 5.42 -4.13 -9.71
C HIS A 596 6.14 -3.75 -8.41
N ASN A 597 5.39 -3.26 -7.45
CA ASN A 597 5.80 -3.15 -6.05
C ASN A 597 6.45 -4.45 -5.56
N LEU A 598 5.98 -5.58 -6.08
CA LEU A 598 6.52 -6.92 -5.97
C LEU A 598 8.03 -7.11 -6.17
N ASN A 599 8.70 -6.27 -6.97
CA ASN A 599 10.16 -6.31 -7.10
C ASN A 599 10.88 -5.96 -5.78
N ARG A 600 10.16 -5.43 -4.78
CA ARG A 600 10.67 -5.08 -3.45
C ARG A 600 10.61 -6.25 -2.46
N ALA A 601 10.17 -7.45 -2.87
CA ALA A 601 10.10 -8.61 -1.98
C ALA A 601 11.48 -9.06 -1.45
N GLY A 602 12.57 -8.77 -2.15
CA GLY A 602 13.93 -9.02 -1.65
C GLY A 602 14.45 -7.97 -0.65
N ALA A 603 13.67 -6.95 -0.30
CA ALA A 603 14.11 -5.86 0.57
C ALA A 603 14.24 -6.30 2.03
N SER A 604 15.46 -6.44 2.55
CA SER A 604 15.68 -6.79 3.96
C SER A 604 15.76 -5.59 4.90
N LEU A 605 16.14 -4.42 4.38
CA LEU A 605 16.31 -3.21 5.18
C LEU A 605 15.13 -2.25 5.06
N ALA A 606 14.77 -1.83 3.84
CA ALA A 606 13.73 -0.82 3.66
C ALA A 606 13.23 -0.69 2.22
N LEU A 607 12.11 0.01 2.05
CA LEU A 607 11.69 0.57 0.77
C LEU A 607 12.25 1.99 0.62
N PHE A 608 12.48 2.47 -0.60
CA PHE A 608 12.75 3.90 -0.80
C PHE A 608 11.95 4.50 -1.95
N HIS A 609 11.67 5.80 -1.85
CA HIS A 609 10.92 6.55 -2.84
C HIS A 609 11.50 7.96 -3.03
N ASN A 610 11.49 8.47 -4.27
CA ASN A 610 12.03 9.78 -4.59
C ASN A 610 10.89 10.75 -4.92
N HIS A 611 10.85 11.87 -4.20
CA HIS A 611 10.02 13.04 -4.52
C HIS A 611 10.90 14.13 -5.14
N ALA A 612 11.28 13.96 -6.41
CA ALA A 612 12.14 14.88 -7.12
C ALA A 612 11.40 15.61 -8.24
N PHE A 613 10.74 16.73 -7.90
CA PHE A 613 10.01 17.53 -8.88
C PHE A 613 10.94 18.51 -9.61
N THR A 614 10.70 18.68 -10.92
CA THR A 614 11.39 19.73 -11.70
C THR A 614 11.05 21.09 -11.11
N ASP A 615 12.06 21.95 -10.89
CA ASP A 615 11.87 23.34 -10.44
C ASP A 615 11.37 24.20 -11.62
N THR A 616 10.32 23.79 -12.30
CA THR A 616 9.84 24.52 -13.47
C THR A 616 8.90 25.63 -13.02
N PHE A 617 9.51 26.78 -12.73
CA PHE A 617 8.89 28.10 -12.86
C PHE A 617 7.98 28.18 -14.10
N ALA A 618 8.33 27.51 -15.21
CA ALA A 618 7.54 27.41 -16.43
C ALA A 618 6.21 26.64 -16.31
N GLN A 619 6.08 25.56 -15.53
CA GLN A 619 4.77 24.90 -15.33
C GLN A 619 3.83 25.76 -14.49
N LYS A 620 4.36 26.44 -13.46
CA LYS A 620 3.61 27.42 -12.66
C LYS A 620 3.21 28.66 -13.47
N TYR A 621 4.06 29.10 -14.41
CA TYR A 621 3.84 30.28 -15.27
C TYR A 621 2.94 30.01 -16.50
N PHE A 622 3.03 28.84 -17.14
CA PHE A 622 2.14 28.47 -18.25
C PHE A 622 0.75 28.01 -17.78
N GLY A 623 0.63 27.41 -16.58
CA GLY A 623 -0.67 27.18 -15.94
C GLY A 623 -1.41 28.47 -15.57
N PHE A 624 -0.68 29.57 -15.37
CA PHE A 624 -1.23 30.91 -15.17
C PHE A 624 -1.73 31.54 -16.48
N LEU A 625 -0.97 31.41 -17.59
CA LEU A 625 -1.41 31.88 -18.91
C LEU A 625 -2.61 31.11 -19.48
N GLY A 626 -2.70 29.80 -19.22
CA GLY A 626 -3.87 28.99 -19.58
C GLY A 626 -5.17 29.35 -18.84
N LYS A 627 -5.06 30.01 -17.68
CA LYS A 627 -6.21 30.53 -16.92
C LYS A 627 -6.71 31.89 -17.42
N ILE A 628 -5.90 32.62 -18.21
CA ILE A 628 -6.24 33.95 -18.76
C ILE A 628 -6.91 33.83 -20.14
N PHE A 629 -6.67 32.74 -20.89
CA PHE A 629 -7.25 32.51 -22.22
C PHE A 629 -8.11 31.23 -22.27
N PRO A 630 -9.46 31.33 -22.20
CA PRO A 630 -10.36 30.18 -22.10
C PRO A 630 -10.40 29.24 -23.32
N PHE A 631 -9.77 29.63 -24.44
CA PHE A 631 -9.83 28.90 -25.71
C PHE A 631 -8.72 27.86 -25.88
N ILE A 632 -7.71 27.88 -25.01
CA ILE A 632 -6.75 26.79 -24.88
C ILE A 632 -7.27 25.95 -23.72
N GLY A 633 -8.13 24.98 -24.05
CA GLY A 633 -8.89 24.21 -23.07
C GLY A 633 -8.01 23.67 -21.93
N PRO A 634 -8.56 23.50 -20.71
CA PRO A 634 -7.79 23.00 -19.60
C PRO A 634 -7.32 21.60 -19.97
N LYS A 635 -6.02 21.45 -20.25
CA LYS A 635 -5.40 20.15 -20.01
C LYS A 635 -5.66 19.89 -18.53
N LYS A 636 -6.34 18.78 -18.24
CA LYS A 636 -6.39 18.18 -16.91
C LYS A 636 -4.96 17.85 -16.52
N ASP A 637 -4.17 18.85 -16.17
CA ASP A 637 -2.86 18.66 -15.62
C ASP A 637 -3.03 18.23 -14.17
N LYS A 638 -2.34 17.14 -13.90
CA LYS A 638 -2.26 16.41 -12.67
C LYS A 638 -1.70 17.33 -11.57
N ASP A 639 -2.58 18.06 -10.89
CA ASP A 639 -2.33 18.40 -9.49
C ASP A 639 -3.00 17.34 -8.60
N PRO A 640 -2.30 16.23 -8.34
CA PRO A 640 -2.41 15.57 -7.05
C PRO A 640 -0.96 15.46 -6.53
N TYR A 641 -0.61 15.84 -5.31
CA TYR A 641 -1.16 15.35 -4.07
C TYR A 641 -0.57 16.21 -2.94
N ALA A 642 -1.43 16.79 -2.10
CA ALA A 642 -1.08 17.00 -0.71
C ALA A 642 -1.52 15.71 0.00
N GLY A 643 -0.56 14.88 0.41
CA GLY A 643 -0.85 13.78 1.33
C GLY A 643 -1.43 14.34 2.63
N PRO A 644 -2.35 13.65 3.32
CA PRO A 644 -3.03 14.16 4.50
C PRO A 644 -2.17 14.25 5.76
N SER A 645 -0.84 14.19 5.68
CA SER A 645 0.03 14.03 6.86
C SER A 645 1.13 15.08 7.02
N GLY A 646 1.09 16.21 6.31
CA GLY A 646 1.95 17.37 6.61
C GLY A 646 3.44 17.18 6.27
N TRP A 647 3.77 16.26 5.38
CA TRP A 647 5.14 16.01 4.93
C TRP A 647 5.44 16.87 3.69
N LEU A 648 6.63 17.46 3.60
CA LEU A 648 7.09 18.09 2.37
C LEU A 648 7.30 16.98 1.31
N GLY A 649 6.27 16.71 0.51
CA GLY A 649 6.31 15.81 -0.65
C GLY A 649 5.78 14.39 -0.44
N ALA A 650 5.69 13.85 0.79
CA ALA A 650 5.22 12.47 0.98
C ALA A 650 3.72 12.30 0.71
N THR A 651 3.34 11.17 0.09
CA THR A 651 1.95 10.84 -0.19
C THR A 651 1.39 9.86 0.86
N LYS A 652 0.05 9.85 1.09
CA LYS A 652 -0.61 8.86 1.98
C LYS A 652 -0.21 7.41 1.66
N GLY A 653 0.11 7.18 0.39
CA GLY A 653 0.55 5.89 -0.12
C GLY A 653 1.83 5.38 0.56
N ASP A 654 2.81 6.23 0.82
CA ASP A 654 4.16 5.81 1.24
C ASP A 654 4.16 5.16 2.64
N ILE A 655 3.33 5.69 3.53
CA ILE A 655 3.08 5.13 4.88
C ILE A 655 2.28 3.84 4.78
N THR A 656 1.26 3.81 3.90
CA THR A 656 0.43 2.62 3.68
C THR A 656 1.28 1.46 3.14
N ALA A 657 2.22 1.74 2.24
CA ALA A 657 3.17 0.76 1.72
C ALA A 657 4.13 0.22 2.80
N ALA A 658 4.63 1.10 3.66
CA ALA A 658 5.47 0.70 4.80
C ALA A 658 4.71 -0.26 5.72
N ALA A 659 3.46 0.10 6.07
CA ALA A 659 2.58 -0.72 6.90
C ALA A 659 2.31 -2.09 6.27
N GLU A 660 1.88 -2.12 5.01
CA GLU A 660 1.56 -3.36 4.29
C GLU A 660 2.81 -4.24 4.06
N SER A 661 3.98 -3.64 3.89
CA SER A 661 5.22 -4.35 3.65
C SER A 661 5.99 -4.71 4.93
N GLU A 662 5.56 -4.25 6.10
CA GLU A 662 6.24 -4.48 7.40
C GLU A 662 7.70 -3.95 7.46
N LEU A 663 8.12 -3.13 6.50
CA LEU A 663 9.45 -2.53 6.42
C LEU A 663 9.39 -1.02 6.68
N PRO A 664 10.49 -0.41 7.14
CA PRO A 664 10.63 1.04 7.05
C PRO A 664 10.60 1.54 5.60
N SER A 665 10.17 2.77 5.42
CA SER A 665 10.28 3.53 4.17
C SER A 665 11.29 4.66 4.32
N PHE A 666 12.18 4.81 3.35
CA PHE A 666 13.06 5.96 3.20
C PHE A 666 12.56 6.87 2.09
N ILE A 667 12.33 8.13 2.42
CA ILE A 667 11.82 9.11 1.49
C ILE A 667 12.95 10.09 1.16
N ILE A 668 13.25 10.21 -0.13
CA ILE A 668 14.28 11.09 -0.66
C ILE A 668 13.59 12.28 -1.31
N THR A 669 13.65 13.45 -0.69
CA THR A 669 12.97 14.65 -1.20
C THR A 669 13.98 15.65 -1.73
N LYS A 670 13.86 16.03 -3.00
CA LYS A 670 14.69 17.13 -3.54
C LYS A 670 14.23 18.46 -2.93
N ILE A 671 15.18 19.21 -2.37
CA ILE A 671 14.96 20.57 -1.86
C ILE A 671 15.27 21.61 -2.93
N GLY A 672 16.33 21.42 -3.72
CA GLY A 672 16.74 22.37 -4.76
C GLY A 672 18.21 22.25 -5.11
N HIS A 673 18.75 23.24 -5.82
CA HIS A 673 20.19 23.37 -6.05
C HIS A 673 20.83 24.20 -4.92
N PRO A 674 22.05 23.83 -4.45
CA PRO A 674 22.79 24.66 -3.51
C PRO A 674 23.16 26.01 -4.14
N GLN A 675 23.44 27.01 -3.30
CA GLN A 675 23.93 28.31 -3.75
C GLN A 675 25.46 28.37 -3.61
N ASN A 676 26.12 28.92 -4.62
CA ASN A 676 27.52 29.31 -4.59
C ASN A 676 27.69 30.57 -3.73
N ALA A 677 28.94 30.89 -3.36
CA ALA A 677 29.26 32.07 -2.54
C ALA A 677 28.84 33.41 -3.18
N ASP A 678 28.71 33.45 -4.50
CA ASP A 678 28.24 34.61 -5.28
C ASP A 678 26.71 34.68 -5.41
N GLY A 679 25.97 33.76 -4.78
CA GLY A 679 24.52 33.66 -4.83
C GLY A 679 23.96 32.93 -6.07
N THR A 680 24.81 32.48 -6.99
CA THR A 680 24.37 31.68 -8.14
C THR A 680 24.04 30.24 -7.73
N LYS A 681 23.22 29.53 -8.52
CA LYS A 681 22.89 28.12 -8.24
C LYS A 681 24.00 27.19 -8.72
N ASP A 682 24.40 26.25 -7.88
CA ASP A 682 25.28 25.14 -8.24
C ASP A 682 24.51 24.11 -9.07
N GLY A 683 24.59 24.23 -10.39
CA GLY A 683 23.93 23.32 -11.33
C GLY A 683 24.52 21.91 -11.36
N LYS A 684 25.63 21.64 -10.67
CA LYS A 684 26.26 20.31 -10.61
C LYS A 684 25.82 19.48 -9.42
N ASN A 685 25.05 20.05 -8.51
CA ASN A 685 24.65 19.38 -7.28
C ASN A 685 23.18 19.66 -6.93
N LEU A 686 22.60 18.76 -6.16
CA LEU A 686 21.28 18.89 -5.56
C LEU A 686 21.40 18.83 -4.03
N LEU A 687 20.49 19.52 -3.36
CA LEU A 687 20.19 19.33 -1.96
C LEU A 687 19.00 18.39 -1.85
N VAL A 688 19.16 17.29 -1.12
CA VAL A 688 18.12 16.27 -0.89
C VAL A 688 17.95 16.04 0.61
N ASN A 689 16.72 15.85 1.06
CA ASN A 689 16.40 15.41 2.41
C ASN A 689 16.20 13.90 2.46
N PHE A 690 16.65 13.26 3.53
CA PHE A 690 16.31 11.87 3.81
C PHE A 690 15.41 11.78 5.04
N ASP A 691 14.23 11.20 4.85
CA ASP A 691 13.31 10.88 5.92
C ASP A 691 13.20 9.36 6.08
N TRP A 692 13.39 8.88 7.30
CA TRP A 692 13.12 7.49 7.68
C TRP A 692 11.76 7.38 8.32
N VAL A 693 10.94 6.43 7.88
CA VAL A 693 9.57 6.25 8.36
C VAL A 693 9.31 4.79 8.76
N VAL A 694 8.75 4.59 9.94
CA VAL A 694 8.28 3.29 10.45
C VAL A 694 6.88 3.45 11.02
N VAL A 695 6.03 2.43 10.84
CA VAL A 695 4.73 2.39 11.51
C VAL A 695 4.89 1.68 12.85
N ASP A 696 4.47 2.35 13.93
CA ASP A 696 4.39 1.75 15.26
C ASP A 696 3.24 0.73 15.27
N LYS A 697 3.59 -0.53 15.56
CA LYS A 697 2.62 -1.64 15.55
C LYS A 697 1.61 -1.55 16.68
N GLN A 698 1.87 -0.80 17.75
CA GLN A 698 0.99 -0.75 18.92
C GLN A 698 -0.20 0.19 18.73
N ASN A 699 0.01 1.32 18.06
CA ASN A 699 -1.01 2.36 17.87
C ASN A 699 -1.27 2.72 16.40
N GLY A 700 -0.50 2.17 15.46
CA GLY A 700 -0.64 2.41 14.02
C GLY A 700 -0.09 3.76 13.55
N GLU A 701 0.58 4.51 14.42
CA GLU A 701 1.10 5.85 14.11
C GLU A 701 2.46 5.78 13.39
N ALA A 702 2.76 6.80 12.59
CA ALA A 702 4.05 6.92 11.90
C ALA A 702 5.13 7.54 12.81
N LEU A 703 6.24 6.83 12.96
CA LEU A 703 7.49 7.33 13.53
C LEU A 703 8.37 7.85 12.39
N ARG A 704 8.93 9.04 12.56
CA ARG A 704 9.81 9.71 11.59
C ARG A 704 11.18 9.96 12.19
N SER A 705 12.23 9.81 11.40
CA SER A 705 13.50 10.48 11.67
C SER A 705 13.91 11.31 10.47
N ASP A 706 14.05 12.62 10.67
CA ASP A 706 14.71 13.50 9.70
C ASP A 706 16.23 13.31 9.84
N ARG A 707 16.87 12.81 8.78
CA ARG A 707 18.33 12.64 8.75
C ARG A 707 19.05 13.92 8.29
N GLY A 708 18.29 14.91 7.84
CA GLY A 708 18.79 16.19 7.38
C GLY A 708 19.06 16.25 5.89
N VAL A 709 19.64 17.38 5.50
CA VAL A 709 19.86 17.76 4.11
C VAL A 709 21.27 17.42 3.67
N PHE A 710 21.37 16.65 2.59
CA PHE A 710 22.64 16.21 1.99
C PHE A 710 22.83 16.83 0.61
N LYS A 711 24.09 17.12 0.30
CA LYS A 711 24.50 17.52 -1.05
C LYS A 711 24.83 16.27 -1.86
N VAL A 712 24.15 16.05 -2.97
CA VAL A 712 24.37 14.94 -3.91
C VAL A 712 24.71 15.48 -5.31
N PRO A 713 25.49 14.76 -6.13
CA PRO A 713 25.76 15.19 -7.50
C PRO A 713 24.48 15.20 -8.35
N PHE A 714 24.41 16.15 -9.28
CA PHE A 714 23.39 16.22 -10.31
C PHE A 714 23.97 15.72 -11.63
N PHE A 715 23.43 14.61 -12.14
CA PHE A 715 23.79 14.08 -13.44
C PHE A 715 22.86 14.61 -14.52
N GLY A 716 23.39 15.14 -15.62
CA GLY A 716 22.62 15.67 -16.76
C GLY A 716 22.20 14.57 -17.78
N GLU A 717 21.40 14.93 -18.79
CA GLU A 717 20.95 13.98 -19.83
C GLU A 717 22.10 13.30 -20.58
N ALA A 718 23.24 13.99 -20.72
CA ALA A 718 24.42 13.45 -21.39
C ALA A 718 25.10 12.34 -20.58
N GLU A 719 25.00 12.40 -19.25
CA GLU A 719 25.63 11.45 -18.32
C GLU A 719 24.69 10.27 -18.03
N LEU A 720 23.40 10.54 -17.82
CA LEU A 720 22.38 9.50 -17.61
C LEU A 720 22.03 8.72 -18.88
N GLY A 721 22.26 9.33 -20.04
CA GLY A 721 21.72 8.88 -21.31
C GLY A 721 20.21 9.16 -21.41
N LYS A 722 19.69 9.24 -22.65
CA LYS A 722 18.24 9.32 -22.85
C LYS A 722 17.62 7.98 -22.49
N LEU A 723 16.95 7.90 -21.34
CA LEU A 723 16.05 6.81 -20.99
C LEU A 723 14.97 6.69 -22.08
N LYS A 724 15.24 5.85 -23.07
CA LYS A 724 14.32 5.58 -24.17
C LYS A 724 13.27 4.61 -23.67
N TRP A 725 12.13 5.17 -23.34
CA TRP A 725 10.91 4.38 -23.21
C TRP A 725 10.71 3.51 -24.43
N PRO A 726 10.43 2.21 -24.26
CA PRO A 726 9.99 1.39 -25.37
C PRO A 726 8.82 2.09 -26.07
N SER A 727 8.89 2.19 -27.40
CA SER A 727 7.77 2.74 -28.17
C SER A 727 6.47 2.01 -27.83
N LYS A 728 5.30 2.60 -28.09
CA LYS A 728 4.01 1.88 -27.94
C LYS A 728 4.00 0.53 -28.67
N LYS A 729 4.70 0.45 -29.81
CA LYS A 729 4.87 -0.79 -30.58
C LYS A 729 5.72 -1.82 -29.82
N GLU A 730 6.83 -1.37 -29.23
CA GLU A 730 7.73 -2.21 -28.44
C GLU A 730 7.09 -2.68 -27.14
N MET A 731 6.39 -1.80 -26.40
CA MET A 731 5.62 -2.20 -25.22
C MET A 731 4.57 -3.26 -25.58
N LYS A 732 3.81 -3.05 -26.67
CA LYS A 732 2.83 -4.03 -27.14
C LYS A 732 3.48 -5.35 -27.57
N ARG A 733 4.70 -5.33 -28.13
CA ARG A 733 5.47 -6.53 -28.47
C ARG A 733 5.89 -7.28 -27.20
N ARG A 734 6.50 -6.59 -26.22
CA ARG A 734 6.92 -7.17 -24.94
C ARG A 734 5.74 -7.76 -24.17
N ASP A 735 4.62 -7.04 -24.10
CA ASP A 735 3.39 -7.53 -23.47
C ASP A 735 2.87 -8.80 -24.14
N ARG A 736 2.95 -8.86 -25.48
CA ARG A 736 2.55 -10.04 -26.23
C ARG A 736 3.49 -11.22 -25.95
N GLU A 737 4.80 -11.00 -25.99
CA GLU A 737 5.80 -12.02 -25.69
C GLU A 737 5.67 -12.55 -24.26
N ARG A 738 5.45 -11.67 -23.28
CA ARG A 738 5.17 -12.04 -21.89
C ARG A 738 3.91 -12.89 -21.76
N ARG A 739 2.85 -12.60 -22.53
CA ARG A 739 1.62 -13.42 -22.55
C ARG A 739 1.84 -14.78 -23.18
N GLU A 740 2.58 -14.83 -24.30
CA GLU A 740 2.84 -16.04 -25.08
C GLU A 740 3.84 -16.98 -24.37
N LYS A 741 4.79 -16.44 -23.61
CA LYS A 741 5.67 -17.24 -22.74
C LYS A 741 4.79 -18.04 -21.77
N CYS A 742 5.08 -19.32 -21.55
CA CYS A 742 4.45 -20.10 -20.48
C CYS A 742 5.53 -21.01 -19.88
N PRO A 743 5.88 -20.84 -18.59
CA PRO A 743 6.86 -21.70 -17.93
C PRO A 743 6.43 -23.16 -18.00
N ALA A 744 7.42 -24.06 -18.08
CA ALA A 744 7.17 -25.49 -18.13
C ALA A 744 6.38 -25.94 -16.90
N ILE A 745 5.48 -26.90 -17.07
CA ILE A 745 4.74 -27.51 -15.96
C ILE A 745 5.74 -28.11 -15.01
N LEU A 746 5.74 -27.62 -13.77
CA LEU A 746 6.42 -28.29 -12.68
C LEU A 746 5.57 -29.52 -12.39
N LYS A 747 6.09 -30.69 -12.80
CA LYS A 747 5.51 -31.95 -12.35
C LYS A 747 5.70 -31.94 -10.84
N ALA A 748 4.60 -31.98 -10.09
CA ALA A 748 4.69 -32.34 -8.69
C ALA A 748 5.45 -33.66 -8.63
N GLU A 749 6.68 -33.64 -8.12
CA GLU A 749 7.29 -34.86 -7.63
C GLU A 749 6.29 -35.46 -6.66
N ALA A 750 5.97 -36.74 -6.85
CA ALA A 750 4.83 -37.40 -6.26
C ALA A 750 4.72 -37.08 -4.76
N ARG A 751 3.55 -36.56 -4.37
CA ARG A 751 3.17 -36.32 -2.96
C ARG A 751 3.45 -37.52 -2.07
#